data_AF-A0A3P8SK97-F1
#
_entry.id   AF-A0A3P8SK97-F1
#
_cell.length_a   1.000
_cell.length_b   1.000
_cell.length_c   1.000
_cell.angle_alpha   90.00
_cell.angle_beta   90.00
_cell.angle_gamma   90.00
#
_symmetry.space_group_name_H-M   'P 1'
#
loop_
_entity.id
_entity.type
_entity.pdbx_description
1 polymer ?
#
loop_
_entity_poly.entity_id
_entity_poly.type
_entity_poly.pdbx_seq_one_letter_code
_entity_poly.pdbx_strand_id
1 'polypeptide(L)'
;FETGSVSTLLLRQWTCVPGDPKIRTVKLRWPDWLVYQADGIVPDSAWVLSCILRASVRYSGSDDTEASIAAQDVATLQPKPFFSRPVKQHRLCIAWTVHLLSSIYASTGENFGITKSLDPYRSEVLEYLRVKANTFPCMFSIWIFVTKYCQELMCGILHHIDSHNNYATPTVFLTDSQLHIQVNGDPGKSSAFVSPFKVPLSEWCRLNSMVCTYKEQRTVRFTEHWGHDVVLDDTEGYLVIGGGKYIPGVEGYFGPVVYYRAVGRALYSLSLHKLVRGSSNGVVSRIFPVLLQAGCLADNRALHLSSVLCSTGLGVQKQPVKAWLLALLAAQNDDRLALLHLGHLHHLGLQGLPADPDLAYAYYANIAKQTTVDRENPTPQQTFVEAVYLNNEGVLNLQTNEDHHIFQWLKLQARRGTAEAEQAIARMLFWGQQGVSPNIQEAARHYRRGAVQLEDPVSMYDYGIILLQGQGVEKDVPKAISFLRKAMDQQGFVPAINALAWYYEQFKQDYKQAVQLWEQGDLLECPEAAFNLGVMYSQGLYPGKAANQLQYMAYKYYLKSAQRGHIRGATFLANIWTTGMPGFVNRRPSDAVWVKWAAEHNGYLGSVLRKALDSYLKNDLLYYMMAAELGYAPAQFNLAYLCEQNMGGFLDPVYGLHCMWRYYNLTIQSQDPDTYAIIRMGDLLYDGHDDRQRDLFSAAQMYKLAALMKNPQGWYNLGLLAEEGYRLPLSILIDLGLSELYLADNSLLLSALYKCRDSEDADSYLPCSLALFHVYLQSFQKDYSAAIK
;
A
#
# COMPACT_ATOMS: atom_id res chain seq x y z
N PHE A 1 -24.61 36.45 -10.16
CA PHE A 1 -24.76 35.43 -11.24
C PHE A 1 -25.33 34.19 -10.59
N GLU A 2 -26.59 33.84 -10.90
CA GLU A 2 -27.42 32.92 -10.11
C GLU A 2 -27.30 31.42 -10.48
N THR A 3 -26.37 31.04 -11.37
CA THR A 3 -26.21 29.64 -11.81
C THR A 3 -24.75 29.15 -11.92
N GLY A 4 -23.79 29.76 -11.23
CA GLY A 4 -22.39 29.33 -11.26
C GLY A 4 -21.66 29.49 -9.93
N SER A 5 -20.64 28.65 -9.70
CA SER A 5 -19.73 28.77 -8.56
C SER A 5 -18.71 29.89 -8.79
N VAL A 6 -18.48 30.72 -7.77
CA VAL A 6 -17.47 31.79 -7.82
C VAL A 6 -16.24 31.35 -7.02
N SER A 7 -15.10 31.27 -7.69
CA SER A 7 -13.81 30.98 -7.04
C SER A 7 -12.97 32.26 -6.94
N THR A 8 -12.49 32.58 -5.74
CA THR A 8 -11.65 33.77 -5.49
C THR A 8 -10.20 33.34 -5.29
N LEU A 9 -9.26 33.94 -6.04
CA LEU A 9 -7.83 33.65 -5.94
C LEU A 9 -7.09 34.91 -5.51
N LEU A 10 -6.34 34.84 -4.40
CA LEU A 10 -5.47 35.93 -3.97
C LEU A 10 -4.23 35.99 -4.87
N LEU A 11 -4.08 37.08 -5.63
CA LEU A 11 -2.98 37.22 -6.58
C LEU A 11 -1.70 37.76 -5.92
N ARG A 12 -1.83 38.85 -5.14
CA ARG A 12 -0.73 39.58 -4.50
C ARG A 12 -1.27 40.41 -3.34
N GLN A 13 -0.42 40.64 -2.35
CA GLN A 13 -0.65 41.60 -1.27
C GLN A 13 0.54 42.54 -1.19
N TRP A 14 0.27 43.82 -0.92
CA TRP A 14 1.30 44.84 -0.74
C TRP A 14 1.02 45.65 0.52
N THR A 15 2.09 46.11 1.17
CA THR A 15 2.00 47.10 2.25
C THR A 15 1.87 48.50 1.64
N CYS A 16 0.86 49.25 2.07
CA CYS A 16 0.68 50.63 1.67
C CYS A 16 1.55 51.53 2.56
N VAL A 17 2.47 52.27 1.96
CA VAL A 17 3.31 53.27 2.65
C VAL A 17 2.92 54.65 2.13
N PRO A 18 2.68 55.67 2.98
CA PRO A 18 2.35 57.02 2.53
C PRO A 18 3.46 57.58 1.62
N GLY A 19 3.09 58.15 0.48
CA GLY A 19 4.03 58.72 -0.49
C GLY A 19 3.42 58.85 -1.90
N ASP A 20 4.25 59.15 -2.88
CA ASP A 20 3.82 59.33 -4.27
C ASP A 20 3.15 58.08 -4.86
N PRO A 21 2.14 58.23 -5.74
CA PRO A 21 1.44 57.11 -6.36
C PRO A 21 2.40 56.23 -7.16
N LYS A 22 2.37 54.92 -6.90
CA LYS A 22 3.19 53.91 -7.59
C LYS A 22 2.33 53.00 -8.45
N ILE A 23 2.71 52.83 -9.72
CA ILE A 23 2.08 51.85 -10.61
C ILE A 23 2.74 50.48 -10.40
N ARG A 24 1.92 49.44 -10.19
CA ARG A 24 2.38 48.04 -10.06
C ARG A 24 1.65 47.17 -11.07
N THR A 25 2.41 46.36 -11.81
CA THR A 25 1.85 45.41 -12.78
C THR A 25 1.70 44.03 -12.15
N VAL A 26 0.50 43.45 -12.23
CA VAL A 26 0.24 42.05 -11.84
C VAL A 26 0.10 41.22 -13.10
N LYS A 27 0.96 40.21 -13.27
CA LYS A 27 0.78 39.21 -14.32
C LYS A 27 -0.20 38.16 -13.84
N LEU A 28 -1.37 38.11 -14.46
CA LEU A 28 -2.37 37.06 -14.23
C LEU A 28 -1.89 35.76 -14.87
N ARG A 29 -1.75 34.71 -14.05
CA ARG A 29 -1.57 33.33 -14.52
C ARG A 29 -2.85 32.58 -14.25
N TRP A 30 -3.50 32.11 -15.30
CA TRP A 30 -4.72 31.33 -15.18
C TRP A 30 -4.41 29.92 -14.66
N PRO A 31 -5.22 29.38 -13.73
CA PRO A 31 -5.17 27.98 -13.34
C PRO A 31 -5.22 27.03 -14.54
N ASP A 32 -4.54 25.88 -14.43
CA ASP A 32 -4.41 24.92 -15.54
C ASP A 32 -5.77 24.40 -16.05
N TRP A 33 -6.75 24.22 -15.15
CA TRP A 33 -8.10 23.77 -15.47
C TRP A 33 -8.93 24.74 -16.32
N LEU A 34 -8.46 25.98 -16.51
CA LEU A 34 -9.07 26.96 -17.43
C LEU A 34 -8.48 26.92 -18.84
N VAL A 35 -7.23 26.47 -18.95
CA VAL A 35 -6.43 26.60 -20.17
C VAL A 35 -6.36 25.27 -20.91
N TYR A 36 -6.19 24.18 -20.18
CA TYR A 36 -5.91 22.87 -20.74
C TYR A 36 -7.15 21.97 -20.71
N GLN A 37 -7.13 20.97 -21.59
CA GLN A 37 -8.11 19.89 -21.60
C GLN A 37 -8.02 19.06 -20.31
N ALA A 38 -9.15 18.60 -19.78
CA ALA A 38 -9.15 17.66 -18.67
C ALA A 38 -8.42 16.36 -19.05
N ASP A 39 -7.57 15.88 -18.16
CA ASP A 39 -6.79 14.65 -18.29
C ASP A 39 -6.61 13.99 -16.91
N GLY A 40 -5.81 12.92 -16.82
CA GLY A 40 -5.54 12.25 -15.54
C GLY A 40 -4.85 13.12 -14.48
N ILE A 41 -4.45 14.36 -14.78
CA ILE A 41 -3.76 15.30 -13.90
C ILE A 41 -4.60 16.57 -13.68
N VAL A 42 -5.35 17.03 -14.68
CA VAL A 42 -6.34 18.11 -14.60
C VAL A 42 -7.73 17.47 -14.55
N PRO A 43 -8.26 17.16 -13.35
CA PRO A 43 -9.45 16.32 -13.21
C PRO A 43 -10.71 16.97 -13.78
N ASP A 44 -10.86 18.28 -13.63
CA ASP A 44 -12.07 19.01 -14.05
C ASP A 44 -11.71 20.29 -14.81
N SER A 45 -11.92 20.30 -16.13
CA SER A 45 -11.79 21.55 -16.92
C SER A 45 -13.09 22.34 -16.87
N ALA A 46 -13.09 23.54 -16.30
CA ALA A 46 -14.29 24.36 -16.19
C ALA A 46 -14.43 25.38 -17.33
N TRP A 47 -15.65 25.86 -17.52
CA TRP A 47 -15.94 27.01 -18.39
C TRP A 47 -16.10 28.25 -17.52
N VAL A 48 -15.37 29.30 -17.86
CA VAL A 48 -15.51 30.59 -17.19
C VAL A 48 -16.04 31.60 -18.18
N LEU A 49 -17.19 32.17 -17.83
CA LEU A 49 -17.91 33.15 -18.64
C LEU A 49 -17.45 34.58 -18.33
N SER A 50 -17.06 34.83 -17.08
CA SER A 50 -16.60 36.14 -16.62
C SER A 50 -15.53 36.00 -15.55
N CYS A 51 -14.57 36.91 -15.57
CA CYS A 51 -13.57 37.07 -14.52
C CYS A 51 -13.71 38.46 -13.90
N ILE A 52 -13.73 38.49 -12.57
CA ILE A 52 -13.82 39.73 -11.78
C ILE A 52 -12.45 39.95 -11.15
N LEU A 53 -11.78 41.03 -11.54
CA LEU A 53 -10.57 41.48 -10.87
C LEU A 53 -10.98 42.47 -9.78
N ARG A 54 -10.76 42.10 -8.52
CA ARG A 54 -11.05 42.95 -7.36
C ARG A 54 -9.75 43.36 -6.68
N ALA A 55 -9.59 44.65 -6.44
CA ALA A 55 -8.52 45.21 -5.62
C ALA A 55 -9.16 45.89 -4.41
N SER A 56 -8.69 45.56 -3.21
CA SER A 56 -9.15 46.20 -1.98
C SER A 56 -7.98 46.73 -1.16
N VAL A 57 -8.18 47.88 -0.54
CA VAL A 57 -7.25 48.47 0.42
C VAL A 57 -7.91 48.37 1.79
N ARG A 58 -7.20 47.79 2.75
CA ARG A 58 -7.63 47.71 4.16
C ARG A 58 -6.75 48.62 5.00
N TYR A 59 -7.37 49.41 5.87
CA TYR A 59 -6.68 50.24 6.85
C TYR A 59 -7.09 49.81 8.27
N SER A 60 -6.12 49.53 9.13
CA SER A 60 -6.36 49.21 10.54
C SER A 60 -6.23 50.49 11.38
N GLY A 61 -7.36 51.14 11.65
CA GLY A 61 -7.45 52.24 12.63
C GLY A 61 -7.73 51.72 14.03
N SER A 62 -7.50 52.54 15.07
CA SER A 62 -7.60 52.19 16.49
C SER A 62 -9.02 51.94 17.01
N ASP A 63 -10.05 52.14 16.19
CA ASP A 63 -11.43 51.75 16.48
C ASP A 63 -11.79 50.58 15.56
N ASP A 64 -12.31 49.48 16.13
CA ASP A 64 -12.58 48.15 15.53
C ASP A 64 -13.58 48.13 14.33
N THR A 65 -13.73 49.24 13.62
CA THR A 65 -14.50 49.32 12.37
C THR A 65 -13.55 49.18 11.17
N GLU A 66 -13.44 47.95 10.64
CA GLU A 66 -12.72 47.70 9.37
C GLU A 66 -13.46 48.37 8.19
N ALA A 67 -13.02 49.57 7.80
CA ALA A 67 -13.41 50.17 6.53
C ALA A 67 -12.52 49.65 5.40
N SER A 68 -13.10 49.07 4.36
CA SER A 68 -12.38 48.66 3.14
C SER A 68 -12.95 49.33 1.91
N ILE A 69 -12.09 49.96 1.11
CA ILE A 69 -12.46 50.49 -0.21
C ILE A 69 -12.04 49.43 -1.24
N ALA A 70 -12.98 49.01 -2.09
CA ALA A 70 -12.73 48.03 -3.14
C ALA A 70 -13.07 48.62 -4.51
N ALA A 71 -12.15 48.44 -5.46
CA ALA A 71 -12.40 48.62 -6.89
C ALA A 71 -12.57 47.24 -7.53
N GLN A 72 -13.48 47.13 -8.49
CA GLN A 72 -13.67 45.92 -9.27
C GLN A 72 -13.78 46.25 -10.75
N ASP A 73 -13.26 45.35 -11.58
CA ASP A 73 -13.45 45.36 -13.03
C ASP A 73 -13.84 43.95 -13.49
N VAL A 74 -14.64 43.87 -14.56
CA VAL A 74 -15.21 42.61 -15.05
C VAL A 74 -14.85 42.40 -16.51
N ALA A 75 -14.13 41.32 -16.78
CA ALA A 75 -13.80 40.90 -18.14
C ALA A 75 -14.66 39.70 -18.54
N THR A 76 -15.38 39.82 -19.65
CA THR A 76 -16.12 38.70 -20.26
C THR A 76 -15.16 37.81 -21.06
N LEU A 77 -15.21 36.50 -20.84
CA LEU A 77 -14.36 35.54 -21.52
C LEU A 77 -15.17 34.72 -22.52
N GLN A 78 -14.57 34.41 -23.67
CA GLN A 78 -15.14 33.46 -24.64
C GLN A 78 -14.59 32.05 -24.37
N PRO A 79 -15.44 31.07 -24.01
CA PRO A 79 -14.98 29.71 -23.75
C PRO A 79 -14.59 29.00 -25.06
N LYS A 80 -13.44 28.34 -25.06
CA LYS A 80 -13.06 27.42 -26.14
C LYS A 80 -13.69 26.03 -25.92
N PRO A 81 -14.21 25.37 -26.99
CA PRO A 81 -14.66 23.98 -26.93
C PRO A 81 -13.59 23.03 -26.39
N PHE A 82 -14.00 22.01 -25.64
CA PHE A 82 -13.10 21.07 -24.93
C PHE A 82 -11.99 20.50 -25.83
N PHE A 83 -12.33 19.95 -27.00
CA PHE A 83 -11.38 19.34 -27.94
C PHE A 83 -10.45 20.34 -28.68
N SER A 84 -10.73 21.63 -28.57
CA SER A 84 -9.90 22.70 -29.19
C SER A 84 -8.90 23.31 -28.21
N ARG A 85 -8.94 22.89 -26.93
CA ARG A 85 -7.98 23.32 -25.92
C ARG A 85 -6.68 22.53 -26.08
N PRO A 86 -5.51 23.16 -25.87
CA PRO A 86 -4.26 22.42 -25.89
C PRO A 86 -4.24 21.40 -24.75
N VAL A 87 -3.61 20.25 -25.01
CA VAL A 87 -3.22 19.31 -23.95
C VAL A 87 -2.00 19.91 -23.25
N LYS A 88 -1.96 19.87 -21.91
CA LYS A 88 -0.79 20.35 -21.18
C LYS A 88 0.41 19.47 -21.53
N GLN A 89 1.43 20.03 -22.18
CA GLN A 89 2.69 19.31 -22.40
C GLN A 89 3.38 19.12 -21.05
N HIS A 90 3.26 17.92 -20.50
CA HIS A 90 3.83 17.58 -19.21
C HIS A 90 5.34 17.40 -19.34
N ARG A 91 6.13 18.30 -18.71
CA ARG A 91 7.59 18.20 -18.67
C ARG A 91 8.12 17.01 -17.88
N LEU A 92 7.26 16.30 -17.15
CA LEU A 92 7.62 15.12 -16.36
C LEU A 92 7.75 13.87 -17.25
N CYS A 93 6.90 13.75 -18.27
CA CYS A 93 6.88 12.64 -19.20
C CYS A 93 6.94 13.17 -20.63
N ILE A 94 8.11 13.03 -21.27
CA ILE A 94 8.20 13.11 -22.73
C ILE A 94 7.21 12.07 -23.28
N ALA A 95 6.42 12.40 -24.31
CA ALA A 95 5.44 11.50 -24.88
C ALA A 95 6.15 10.34 -25.63
N TRP A 96 6.47 9.25 -24.91
CA TRP A 96 6.96 7.99 -25.49
C TRP A 96 5.83 6.95 -25.65
N THR A 97 4.60 7.33 -25.30
CA THR A 97 3.39 6.56 -25.60
C THR A 97 3.15 6.54 -27.10
N VAL A 98 3.07 5.35 -27.68
CA VAL A 98 2.82 5.23 -29.12
C VAL A 98 1.33 5.39 -29.35
N HIS A 99 0.92 6.55 -29.85
CA HIS A 99 -0.43 6.76 -30.34
C HIS A 99 -0.56 6.10 -31.71
N LEU A 100 -1.05 4.86 -31.73
CA LEU A 100 -1.34 4.16 -32.98
C LEU A 100 -2.50 4.85 -33.71
N LEU A 101 -3.46 5.37 -32.96
CA LEU A 101 -4.57 6.17 -33.49
C LEU A 101 -4.91 7.31 -32.52
N SER A 102 -4.91 8.56 -32.99
CA SER A 102 -5.21 9.74 -32.16
C SER A 102 -6.62 10.32 -32.39
N SER A 103 -7.31 9.87 -33.44
CA SER A 103 -8.63 10.35 -33.86
C SER A 103 -9.59 9.18 -34.04
N ILE A 104 -10.87 9.47 -34.29
CA ILE A 104 -11.87 8.42 -34.55
C ILE A 104 -11.63 7.84 -35.95
N TYR A 105 -11.68 6.51 -36.05
CA TYR A 105 -11.67 5.74 -37.30
C TYR A 105 -12.99 4.99 -37.43
N ALA A 106 -13.71 5.22 -38.52
CA ALA A 106 -14.91 4.46 -38.86
C ALA A 106 -14.52 3.18 -39.62
N SER A 107 -14.88 2.03 -39.07
CA SER A 107 -14.63 0.72 -39.65
C SER A 107 -15.93 0.16 -40.24
N THR A 108 -15.88 -0.20 -41.51
CA THR A 108 -17.04 -0.70 -42.27
C THR A 108 -17.30 -2.18 -42.06
N GLY A 109 -16.40 -2.89 -41.38
CA GLY A 109 -16.49 -4.34 -41.21
C GLY A 109 -15.84 -5.16 -42.33
N GLU A 110 -15.12 -4.52 -43.25
CA GLU A 110 -14.46 -5.19 -44.39
C GLU A 110 -13.02 -5.62 -44.06
N ASN A 111 -12.36 -6.33 -44.98
CA ASN A 111 -10.99 -6.87 -44.85
C ASN A 111 -9.90 -5.78 -45.02
N PHE A 112 -10.10 -4.62 -44.40
CA PHE A 112 -9.10 -3.55 -44.34
C PHE A 112 -9.11 -2.86 -42.98
N GLY A 113 -7.98 -2.25 -42.65
CA GLY A 113 -7.76 -1.62 -41.36
C GLY A 113 -6.55 -0.70 -41.41
N ILE A 114 -6.22 -0.11 -40.28
CA ILE A 114 -5.09 0.81 -40.15
C ILE A 114 -3.86 0.03 -39.73
N THR A 115 -2.83 0.05 -40.58
CA THR A 115 -1.51 -0.51 -40.28
C THR A 115 -0.62 0.54 -39.62
N LYS A 116 0.13 0.11 -38.60
CA LYS A 116 1.10 0.94 -37.87
C LYS A 116 2.36 0.14 -37.57
N SER A 117 3.48 0.58 -38.12
CA SER A 117 4.81 0.13 -37.73
C SER A 117 5.28 0.89 -36.50
N LEU A 118 6.09 0.23 -35.67
CA LEU A 118 6.65 0.80 -34.46
C LEU A 118 8.09 1.26 -34.73
N ASP A 119 8.31 2.58 -34.70
CA ASP A 119 9.65 3.14 -34.95
C ASP A 119 10.62 2.80 -33.79
N PRO A 120 11.91 2.51 -34.06
CA PRO A 120 12.94 2.37 -33.04
C PRO A 120 12.99 3.56 -32.08
N TYR A 121 13.43 3.32 -30.84
CA TYR A 121 13.70 4.43 -29.93
C TYR A 121 14.87 5.27 -30.43
N ARG A 122 14.72 6.61 -30.38
CA ARG A 122 15.83 7.53 -30.63
C ARG A 122 16.98 7.39 -29.63
N SER A 123 16.71 6.84 -28.45
CA SER A 123 17.72 6.57 -27.42
C SER A 123 18.31 5.18 -27.63
N GLU A 124 19.61 5.11 -27.87
CA GLU A 124 20.35 3.84 -28.05
C GLU A 124 20.18 2.89 -26.85
N VAL A 125 20.12 3.43 -25.62
CA VAL A 125 19.93 2.65 -24.40
C VAL A 125 18.53 2.04 -24.35
N LEU A 126 17.50 2.82 -24.72
CA LEU A 126 16.13 2.32 -24.76
C LEU A 126 15.93 1.30 -25.88
N GLU A 127 16.58 1.51 -27.02
CA GLU A 127 16.54 0.58 -28.14
C GLU A 127 17.23 -0.73 -27.81
N TYR A 128 18.41 -0.67 -27.18
CA TYR A 128 19.10 -1.86 -26.67
C TYR A 128 18.25 -2.64 -25.65
N LEU A 129 17.58 -1.94 -24.73
CA LEU A 129 16.69 -2.58 -23.76
C LEU A 129 15.44 -3.17 -24.43
N ARG A 130 14.87 -2.50 -25.44
CA ARG A 130 13.74 -3.00 -26.22
C ARG A 130 14.08 -4.32 -26.92
N VAL A 131 15.21 -4.38 -27.61
CA VAL A 131 15.71 -5.59 -28.31
C VAL A 131 15.98 -6.74 -27.34
N LYS A 132 16.31 -6.46 -26.08
CA LYS A 132 16.54 -7.49 -25.05
C LYS A 132 15.27 -7.87 -24.28
N ALA A 133 14.24 -7.04 -24.30
CA ALA A 133 13.03 -7.23 -23.52
C ALA A 133 11.91 -7.83 -24.39
N ASN A 134 11.99 -9.13 -24.67
CA ASN A 134 10.95 -9.85 -25.42
C ASN A 134 9.81 -10.37 -24.52
N THR A 135 9.80 -9.99 -23.24
CA THR A 135 8.85 -10.49 -22.24
C THR A 135 7.68 -9.53 -22.07
N PHE A 136 6.46 -10.07 -22.17
CA PHE A 136 5.21 -9.33 -21.99
C PHE A 136 5.14 -8.73 -20.57
N PRO A 137 4.87 -7.42 -20.44
CA PRO A 137 3.49 -6.95 -20.57
C PRO A 137 3.40 -5.69 -21.44
N CYS A 138 2.95 -5.84 -22.68
CA CYS A 138 2.51 -4.66 -23.44
C CYS A 138 1.09 -4.32 -23.03
N MET A 139 0.90 -3.08 -22.63
CA MET A 139 -0.42 -2.54 -22.38
C MET A 139 -0.88 -1.84 -23.65
N PHE A 140 -2.08 -2.15 -24.11
CA PHE A 140 -2.76 -1.35 -25.13
C PHE A 140 -4.06 -0.83 -24.55
N SER A 141 -4.48 0.35 -25.02
CA SER A 141 -5.74 0.99 -24.66
C SER A 141 -6.44 1.38 -25.95
N ILE A 142 -7.62 0.80 -26.20
CA ILE A 142 -8.39 0.98 -27.42
C ILE A 142 -9.81 1.38 -27.01
N TRP A 143 -10.30 2.50 -27.54
CA TRP A 143 -11.73 2.78 -27.52
C TRP A 143 -12.40 2.13 -28.72
N ILE A 144 -13.47 1.36 -28.49
CA ILE A 144 -14.28 0.77 -29.55
C ILE A 144 -15.76 1.09 -29.33
N PHE A 145 -16.50 1.24 -30.42
CA PHE A 145 -17.94 1.39 -30.48
C PHE A 145 -18.45 0.44 -31.54
N VAL A 146 -19.06 -0.68 -31.14
CA VAL A 146 -19.50 -1.72 -32.06
C VAL A 146 -20.96 -1.48 -32.43
N THR A 147 -21.26 -1.31 -33.72
CA THR A 147 -22.65 -1.09 -34.18
C THR A 147 -23.37 -2.40 -34.44
N LYS A 148 -22.64 -3.40 -34.97
CA LYS A 148 -23.14 -4.76 -35.19
C LYS A 148 -22.05 -5.76 -34.83
N TYR A 149 -22.48 -6.90 -34.29
CA TYR A 149 -21.61 -8.04 -34.08
C TYR A 149 -21.14 -8.64 -35.41
N CYS A 150 -20.04 -9.38 -35.34
CA CYS A 150 -19.45 -10.03 -36.50
C CYS A 150 -20.42 -10.95 -37.22
N GLN A 151 -20.50 -10.82 -38.54
CA GLN A 151 -21.27 -11.73 -39.40
C GLN A 151 -20.46 -12.99 -39.74
N GLU A 152 -19.13 -12.90 -39.75
CA GLU A 152 -18.21 -14.03 -39.87
C GLU A 152 -17.77 -14.56 -38.49
N LEU A 153 -17.15 -15.74 -38.45
CA LEU A 153 -16.73 -16.41 -37.21
C LEU A 153 -15.80 -15.55 -36.33
N MET A 154 -15.00 -14.64 -36.90
CA MET A 154 -14.12 -13.72 -36.15
C MET A 154 -13.91 -12.40 -36.91
N CYS A 155 -13.89 -11.26 -36.21
CA CYS A 155 -13.41 -9.98 -36.76
C CYS A 155 -12.20 -9.40 -36.01
N GLY A 156 -11.34 -8.70 -36.74
CA GLY A 156 -10.20 -7.93 -36.26
C GLY A 156 -10.58 -6.71 -35.42
N ILE A 157 -10.03 -6.63 -34.20
CA ILE A 157 -9.97 -5.40 -33.39
C ILE A 157 -8.54 -4.84 -33.41
N LEU A 158 -7.58 -5.61 -32.90
CA LEU A 158 -6.16 -5.28 -32.90
C LEU A 158 -5.35 -6.55 -33.09
N HIS A 159 -4.45 -6.61 -34.08
CA HIS A 159 -3.58 -7.76 -34.27
C HIS A 159 -2.19 -7.37 -34.72
N HIS A 160 -1.18 -8.06 -34.20
CA HIS A 160 0.20 -7.93 -34.62
C HIS A 160 0.51 -8.93 -35.75
N ILE A 161 1.13 -8.46 -36.84
CA ILE A 161 1.62 -9.29 -37.94
C ILE A 161 3.14 -9.20 -37.98
N ASP A 162 3.82 -10.32 -37.85
CA ASP A 162 5.29 -10.38 -37.89
C ASP A 162 5.87 -10.23 -39.31
N SER A 163 7.20 -10.23 -39.42
CA SER A 163 7.91 -10.14 -40.71
C SER A 163 7.64 -11.31 -41.67
N HIS A 164 7.12 -12.43 -41.14
CA HIS A 164 6.77 -13.63 -41.88
C HIS A 164 5.28 -13.67 -42.27
N ASN A 165 4.53 -12.58 -42.03
CA ASN A 165 3.07 -12.48 -42.22
C ASN A 165 2.23 -13.42 -41.33
N ASN A 166 2.76 -13.86 -40.18
CA ASN A 166 1.99 -14.63 -39.21
C ASN A 166 1.37 -13.71 -38.16
N TYR A 167 0.24 -14.15 -37.60
CA TYR A 167 -0.38 -13.51 -36.45
C TYR A 167 0.48 -13.73 -35.20
N ALA A 168 1.01 -12.64 -34.67
CA ALA A 168 1.89 -12.60 -33.50
C ALA A 168 1.18 -11.95 -32.29
N THR A 169 1.83 -11.95 -31.13
CA THR A 169 1.28 -11.35 -29.91
C THR A 169 1.28 -9.81 -30.00
N PRO A 170 0.18 -9.10 -29.62
CA PRO A 170 -1.12 -9.60 -29.25
C PRO A 170 -2.07 -9.70 -30.44
N THR A 171 -3.00 -10.65 -30.39
CA THR A 171 -4.14 -10.72 -31.30
C THR A 171 -5.45 -10.67 -30.53
N VAL A 172 -6.30 -9.71 -30.89
CA VAL A 172 -7.60 -9.45 -30.28
C VAL A 172 -8.63 -9.42 -31.39
N PHE A 173 -9.52 -10.39 -31.33
CA PHE A 173 -10.63 -10.58 -32.23
C PHE A 173 -11.96 -10.48 -31.49
N LEU A 174 -13.02 -10.24 -32.24
CA LEU A 174 -14.40 -10.30 -31.76
C LEU A 174 -15.07 -11.53 -32.39
N THR A 175 -15.63 -12.40 -31.57
CA THR A 175 -16.36 -13.60 -31.99
C THR A 175 -17.78 -13.52 -31.43
N ASP A 176 -18.77 -13.43 -32.30
CA ASP A 176 -20.14 -13.02 -31.98
C ASP A 176 -20.13 -11.72 -31.15
N SER A 177 -20.19 -11.84 -29.82
CA SER A 177 -20.19 -10.73 -28.86
C SER A 177 -18.99 -10.72 -27.92
N GLN A 178 -18.12 -11.74 -27.96
CA GLN A 178 -17.05 -11.95 -26.98
C GLN A 178 -15.67 -11.66 -27.58
N LEU A 179 -14.74 -11.27 -26.72
CA LEU A 179 -13.35 -11.03 -27.13
C LEU A 179 -12.60 -12.35 -27.21
N HIS A 180 -12.05 -12.67 -28.38
CA HIS A 180 -11.16 -13.81 -28.58
C HIS A 180 -9.72 -13.30 -28.62
N ILE A 181 -8.91 -13.70 -27.65
CA ILE A 181 -7.55 -13.21 -27.47
C ILE A 181 -6.58 -14.36 -27.63
N GLN A 182 -5.61 -14.18 -28.52
CA GLN A 182 -4.54 -15.15 -28.75
C GLN A 182 -3.17 -14.50 -28.48
N VAL A 183 -2.32 -15.28 -27.82
CA VAL A 183 -0.95 -14.94 -27.44
C VAL A 183 -0.02 -16.11 -27.74
N ASN A 184 1.21 -15.77 -28.12
CA ASN A 184 2.30 -16.72 -28.34
C ASN A 184 3.34 -16.58 -27.22
N GLY A 185 3.93 -17.71 -26.84
CA GLY A 185 5.04 -17.79 -25.89
C GLY A 185 6.34 -18.24 -26.52
N ASP A 186 7.15 -18.97 -25.74
CA ASP A 186 8.32 -19.70 -26.24
C ASP A 186 7.97 -20.54 -27.50
N PRO A 187 8.95 -20.79 -28.40
CA PRO A 187 8.72 -21.45 -29.67
C PRO A 187 7.86 -22.73 -29.53
N GLY A 188 6.67 -22.72 -30.16
CA GLY A 188 5.73 -23.85 -30.18
C GLY A 188 4.63 -23.83 -29.11
N LYS A 189 4.59 -22.85 -28.21
CA LYS A 189 3.48 -22.67 -27.26
C LYS A 189 2.63 -21.46 -27.64
N SER A 190 1.39 -21.72 -28.07
CA SER A 190 0.37 -20.70 -28.29
C SER A 190 -0.82 -20.97 -27.40
N SER A 191 -1.50 -19.93 -26.96
CA SER A 191 -2.76 -20.06 -26.22
C SER A 191 -3.76 -19.03 -26.68
N ALA A 192 -5.02 -19.45 -26.70
CA ALA A 192 -6.14 -18.61 -27.06
C ALA A 192 -7.26 -18.83 -26.04
N PHE A 193 -7.98 -17.77 -25.72
CA PHE A 193 -9.17 -17.86 -24.89
C PHE A 193 -10.24 -16.90 -25.39
N VAL A 194 -11.49 -17.24 -25.06
CA VAL A 194 -12.64 -16.38 -25.27
C VAL A 194 -13.01 -15.76 -23.93
N SER A 195 -13.04 -14.44 -23.88
CA SER A 195 -13.42 -13.71 -22.69
C SER A 195 -14.89 -13.96 -22.34
N PRO A 196 -15.23 -14.14 -21.06
CA PRO A 196 -16.64 -14.17 -20.64
C PRO A 196 -17.34 -12.81 -20.85
N PHE A 197 -16.58 -11.73 -21.06
CA PHE A 197 -17.11 -10.40 -21.32
C PHE A 197 -17.76 -10.30 -22.71
N LYS A 198 -18.97 -9.72 -22.74
CA LYS A 198 -19.67 -9.38 -23.97
C LYS A 198 -19.51 -7.89 -24.26
N VAL A 199 -18.96 -7.56 -25.42
CA VAL A 199 -18.78 -6.17 -25.87
C VAL A 199 -20.16 -5.56 -26.14
N PRO A 200 -20.51 -4.41 -25.54
CA PRO A 200 -21.84 -3.82 -25.73
C PRO A 200 -22.00 -3.25 -27.14
N LEU A 201 -23.20 -3.40 -27.72
CA LEU A 201 -23.58 -2.74 -28.95
C LEU A 201 -23.95 -1.28 -28.70
N SER A 202 -23.59 -0.41 -29.64
CA SER A 202 -23.94 1.01 -29.66
C SER A 202 -23.53 1.78 -28.40
N GLU A 203 -22.48 1.33 -27.72
CA GLU A 203 -21.88 2.01 -26.57
C GLU A 203 -20.35 2.06 -26.73
N TRP A 204 -19.74 3.15 -26.24
CA TRP A 204 -18.28 3.26 -26.18
C TRP A 204 -17.74 2.34 -25.07
N CYS A 205 -16.83 1.45 -25.45
CA CYS A 205 -16.12 0.57 -24.56
C CYS A 205 -14.62 0.82 -24.67
N ARG A 206 -13.94 1.00 -23.54
CA ARG A 206 -12.49 1.09 -23.49
C ARG A 206 -11.91 -0.27 -23.13
N LEU A 207 -11.21 -0.86 -24.08
CA LEU A 207 -10.42 -2.08 -23.91
C LEU A 207 -9.01 -1.70 -23.46
N ASN A 208 -8.66 -2.01 -22.22
CA ASN A 208 -7.28 -2.03 -21.76
C ASN A 208 -6.82 -3.49 -21.66
N SER A 209 -5.54 -3.77 -21.92
CA SER A 209 -5.01 -5.09 -21.56
C SER A 209 -5.32 -5.33 -20.07
N MET A 210 -6.15 -6.33 -19.76
CA MET A 210 -6.66 -6.70 -18.42
C MET A 210 -7.96 -6.02 -17.90
N VAL A 211 -8.56 -5.03 -18.58
CA VAL A 211 -9.81 -4.38 -18.10
C VAL A 211 -10.67 -3.82 -19.23
N CYS A 212 -11.97 -4.13 -19.25
CA CYS A 212 -12.96 -3.41 -20.05
C CYS A 212 -13.74 -2.41 -19.18
N THR A 213 -13.75 -1.12 -19.55
CA THR A 213 -14.57 -0.08 -18.92
C THR A 213 -15.70 0.35 -19.86
N TYR A 214 -16.95 0.32 -19.40
CA TYR A 214 -18.11 0.83 -20.13
C TYR A 214 -19.16 1.40 -19.17
N LYS A 215 -19.73 2.57 -19.51
CA LYS A 215 -20.45 3.48 -18.60
C LYS A 215 -19.58 3.95 -17.42
N GLU A 216 -19.85 5.12 -16.87
CA GLU A 216 -18.99 5.83 -15.90
C GLU A 216 -18.61 5.04 -14.62
N GLN A 217 -19.08 3.81 -14.37
CA GLN A 217 -18.77 3.06 -13.15
C GLN A 217 -18.75 1.50 -13.26
N ARG A 218 -18.81 0.88 -14.46
CA ARG A 218 -18.71 -0.59 -14.58
C ARG A 218 -17.40 -1.03 -15.26
N THR A 219 -16.47 -1.48 -14.43
CA THR A 219 -15.24 -2.20 -14.81
C THR A 219 -15.47 -3.70 -14.74
N VAL A 220 -15.24 -4.40 -15.86
CA VAL A 220 -15.14 -5.87 -15.86
C VAL A 220 -13.66 -6.23 -16.02
N ARG A 221 -13.11 -6.90 -15.01
CA ARG A 221 -11.76 -7.47 -15.02
C ARG A 221 -11.87 -8.98 -15.18
N PHE A 222 -11.07 -9.54 -16.08
CA PHE A 222 -10.88 -10.98 -16.20
C PHE A 222 -9.38 -11.25 -16.23
N THR A 223 -8.96 -12.29 -15.53
CA THR A 223 -7.55 -12.65 -15.38
C THR A 223 -7.40 -14.11 -15.78
N GLU A 224 -6.68 -14.35 -16.87
CA GLU A 224 -6.38 -15.70 -17.34
C GLU A 224 -4.92 -16.03 -16.99
N HIS A 225 -4.69 -17.23 -16.44
CA HIS A 225 -3.35 -17.68 -16.09
C HIS A 225 -2.77 -18.50 -17.24
N TRP A 226 -1.65 -18.04 -17.80
CA TRP A 226 -0.94 -18.75 -18.84
C TRP A 226 0.04 -19.75 -18.22
N GLY A 227 0.04 -20.99 -18.70
CA GLY A 227 1.03 -22.00 -18.30
C GLY A 227 2.43 -21.78 -18.90
N HIS A 228 2.68 -20.62 -19.50
CA HIS A 228 3.94 -20.26 -20.17
C HIS A 228 4.12 -18.74 -20.21
N ASP A 229 5.37 -18.29 -20.39
CA ASP A 229 5.68 -16.87 -20.53
C ASP A 229 5.27 -16.37 -21.91
N VAL A 230 4.47 -15.30 -21.94
CA VAL A 230 4.02 -14.67 -23.18
C VAL A 230 5.16 -13.84 -23.76
N VAL A 231 5.46 -14.09 -25.03
CA VAL A 231 6.48 -13.39 -25.79
C VAL A 231 5.80 -12.36 -26.69
N LEU A 232 6.35 -11.16 -26.67
CA LEU A 232 5.97 -10.11 -27.61
C LEU A 232 7.24 -9.48 -28.14
N ASP A 233 7.40 -9.60 -29.46
CA ASP A 233 8.45 -8.93 -30.21
C ASP A 233 7.82 -7.72 -30.92
N ASP A 234 8.20 -6.51 -30.51
CA ASP A 234 7.75 -5.27 -31.15
C ASP A 234 8.84 -4.68 -32.08
N THR A 235 9.93 -5.42 -32.31
CA THR A 235 11.09 -5.00 -33.14
C THR A 235 10.89 -5.23 -34.62
N GLU A 236 10.01 -6.14 -34.98
CA GLU A 236 9.64 -6.44 -36.35
C GLU A 236 8.12 -6.45 -36.52
N GLY A 237 7.67 -6.44 -37.78
CA GLY A 237 6.24 -6.50 -38.10
C GLY A 237 5.50 -5.16 -37.99
N TYR A 238 4.17 -5.25 -37.94
CA TYR A 238 3.27 -4.10 -37.83
C TYR A 238 1.96 -4.47 -37.12
N LEU A 239 1.38 -3.50 -36.42
CA LEU A 239 0.08 -3.62 -35.78
C LEU A 239 -1.03 -3.19 -36.73
N VAL A 240 -2.16 -3.89 -36.70
CA VAL A 240 -3.35 -3.60 -37.49
C VAL A 240 -4.53 -3.31 -36.57
N ILE A 241 -5.21 -2.19 -36.77
CA ILE A 241 -6.46 -1.82 -36.09
C ILE A 241 -7.63 -2.03 -37.06
N GLY A 242 -8.62 -2.83 -36.67
CA GLY A 242 -9.73 -3.23 -37.52
C GLY A 242 -9.42 -4.46 -38.36
N GLY A 243 -9.88 -4.47 -39.62
CA GLY A 243 -9.74 -5.60 -40.53
C GLY A 243 -8.32 -5.76 -41.08
N GLY A 244 -7.96 -6.97 -41.45
CA GLY A 244 -6.68 -7.32 -42.05
C GLY A 244 -6.86 -8.07 -43.37
N LYS A 245 -5.75 -8.53 -43.94
CA LYS A 245 -5.75 -9.24 -45.23
C LYS A 245 -6.64 -10.49 -45.26
N TYR A 246 -6.74 -11.18 -44.11
CA TYR A 246 -7.44 -12.47 -43.99
C TYR A 246 -8.60 -12.45 -43.00
N ILE A 247 -8.89 -11.30 -42.38
CA ILE A 247 -9.93 -11.20 -41.36
C ILE A 247 -10.71 -9.88 -41.51
N PRO A 248 -12.06 -9.90 -41.51
CA PRO A 248 -12.84 -8.68 -41.57
C PRO A 248 -12.66 -7.84 -40.31
N GLY A 249 -12.84 -6.53 -40.40
CA GLY A 249 -12.86 -5.64 -39.24
C GLY A 249 -14.20 -5.72 -38.50
N VAL A 250 -14.27 -5.09 -37.32
CA VAL A 250 -15.55 -4.88 -36.64
C VAL A 250 -16.30 -3.72 -37.29
N GLU A 251 -17.61 -3.86 -37.53
CA GLU A 251 -18.47 -2.75 -37.98
C GLU A 251 -18.70 -1.77 -36.82
N GLY A 252 -18.24 -0.52 -36.98
CA GLY A 252 -18.36 0.49 -35.94
C GLY A 252 -17.27 1.56 -35.97
N TYR A 253 -16.88 2.05 -34.80
CA TYR A 253 -15.89 3.12 -34.65
C TYR A 253 -14.79 2.73 -33.68
N PHE A 254 -13.55 3.02 -34.04
CA PHE A 254 -12.40 2.99 -33.16
C PHE A 254 -12.08 4.42 -32.72
N GLY A 255 -11.95 4.64 -31.42
CA GLY A 255 -11.46 5.88 -30.85
C GLY A 255 -9.94 5.83 -30.66
N PRO A 256 -9.36 6.69 -29.80
CA PRO A 256 -7.92 6.72 -29.58
C PRO A 256 -7.36 5.35 -29.18
N VAL A 257 -6.27 4.95 -29.85
CA VAL A 257 -5.52 3.74 -29.59
C VAL A 257 -4.10 4.08 -29.15
N VAL A 258 -3.77 3.66 -27.94
CA VAL A 258 -2.45 3.87 -27.32
C VAL A 258 -1.79 2.53 -27.06
N TYR A 259 -0.53 2.43 -27.45
CA TYR A 259 0.33 1.28 -27.19
C TYR A 259 1.48 1.68 -26.27
N TYR A 260 1.61 0.96 -25.16
CA TYR A 260 2.62 1.16 -24.14
C TYR A 260 3.69 0.08 -24.27
N ARG A 261 4.90 0.50 -24.66
CA ARG A 261 6.08 -0.35 -24.74
C ARG A 261 6.58 -0.72 -23.35
N ALA A 262 6.93 -1.99 -23.14
CA ALA A 262 7.31 -2.56 -21.85
C ALA A 262 8.74 -2.21 -21.35
N VAL A 263 9.36 -1.14 -21.85
CA VAL A 263 10.75 -0.76 -21.47
C VAL A 263 10.83 -0.14 -20.08
N GLY A 264 9.72 0.40 -19.55
CA GLY A 264 9.65 1.00 -18.22
C GLY A 264 10.10 0.06 -17.09
N ARG A 265 9.69 -1.21 -17.15
CA ARG A 265 10.07 -2.23 -16.15
C ARG A 265 11.57 -2.53 -16.19
N ALA A 266 12.16 -2.64 -17.37
CA ALA A 266 13.59 -2.87 -17.53
C ALA A 266 14.42 -1.69 -17.00
N LEU A 267 13.99 -0.45 -17.29
CA LEU A 267 14.61 0.76 -16.75
C LEU A 267 14.48 0.83 -15.22
N TYR A 268 13.32 0.48 -14.68
CA TYR A 268 13.12 0.43 -13.23
C TYR A 268 14.07 -0.60 -12.58
N SER A 269 14.11 -1.83 -13.10
CA SER A 269 15.02 -2.87 -12.61
C SER A 269 16.49 -2.46 -12.68
N LEU A 270 16.91 -1.82 -13.78
CA LEU A 270 18.27 -1.30 -13.94
C LEU A 270 18.57 -0.17 -12.94
N SER A 271 17.63 0.75 -12.76
CA SER A 271 17.72 1.87 -11.82
C SER A 271 17.85 1.36 -10.39
N LEU A 272 16.97 0.43 -10.00
CA LEU A 272 16.96 -0.19 -8.69
C LEU A 272 18.26 -0.95 -8.41
N HIS A 273 18.74 -1.74 -9.38
CA HIS A 273 20.01 -2.46 -9.25
C HIS A 273 21.21 -1.52 -9.05
N LYS A 274 21.21 -0.35 -9.72
CA LYS A 274 22.26 0.66 -9.54
C LYS A 274 22.13 1.40 -8.20
N LEU A 275 20.91 1.68 -7.73
CA LEU A 275 20.68 2.32 -6.43
C LEU A 275 21.13 1.40 -5.29
N VAL A 276 20.74 0.12 -5.33
CA VAL A 276 21.10 -0.87 -4.29
C VAL A 276 22.61 -1.12 -4.23
N ARG A 277 23.32 -1.08 -5.37
CA ARG A 277 24.80 -1.24 -5.41
C ARG A 277 25.56 0.04 -5.08
N GLY A 278 24.92 1.20 -5.14
CA GLY A 278 25.56 2.51 -5.15
C GLY A 278 24.76 3.51 -4.35
N SER A 279 24.84 3.39 -3.03
CA SER A 279 24.16 4.22 -2.01
C SER A 279 24.16 5.71 -2.31
N SER A 280 25.31 6.28 -2.72
CA SER A 280 25.62 7.72 -2.62
C SER A 280 24.52 8.68 -3.14
N ASN A 281 24.35 9.83 -2.47
CA ASN A 281 23.46 10.93 -2.95
C ASN A 281 23.72 11.31 -4.42
N GLY A 282 24.98 11.22 -4.86
CA GLY A 282 25.38 11.45 -6.25
C GLY A 282 24.86 10.40 -7.25
N VAL A 283 24.69 9.15 -6.82
CA VAL A 283 24.10 8.09 -7.65
C VAL A 283 22.59 8.27 -7.72
N VAL A 284 21.93 8.55 -6.60
CA VAL A 284 20.48 8.79 -6.54
C VAL A 284 20.07 9.95 -7.44
N SER A 285 20.76 11.09 -7.37
CA SER A 285 20.50 12.26 -8.23
C SER A 285 20.65 11.97 -9.73
N ARG A 286 21.61 11.12 -10.12
CA ARG A 286 21.81 10.70 -11.53
C ARG A 286 20.77 9.70 -12.01
N ILE A 287 20.27 8.84 -11.13
CA ILE A 287 19.29 7.81 -11.46
C ILE A 287 17.86 8.36 -11.44
N PHE A 288 17.59 9.37 -10.62
CA PHE A 288 16.25 9.93 -10.47
C PHE A 288 15.56 10.32 -11.80
N PRO A 289 16.22 10.97 -12.78
CA PRO A 289 15.62 11.21 -14.10
C PRO A 289 15.24 9.91 -14.85
N VAL A 290 16.05 8.86 -14.71
CA VAL A 290 15.79 7.55 -15.33
C VAL A 290 14.61 6.84 -14.66
N LEU A 291 14.47 6.97 -13.34
CA LEU A 291 13.29 6.49 -12.61
C LEU A 291 12.01 7.21 -13.05
N LEU A 292 12.06 8.54 -13.22
CA LEU A 292 10.92 9.29 -13.76
C LEU A 292 10.58 8.82 -15.18
N GLN A 293 11.58 8.58 -16.04
CA GLN A 293 11.37 8.01 -17.37
C GLN A 293 10.72 6.62 -17.32
N ALA A 294 11.16 5.75 -16.42
CA ALA A 294 10.55 4.43 -16.21
C ALA A 294 9.07 4.56 -15.80
N GLY A 295 8.77 5.51 -14.89
CA GLY A 295 7.41 5.81 -14.49
C GLY A 295 6.52 6.34 -15.62
N CYS A 296 7.07 7.20 -16.47
CA CYS A 296 6.40 7.69 -17.67
C CYS A 296 6.13 6.61 -18.73
N LEU A 297 6.87 5.51 -18.68
CA LEU A 297 6.62 4.30 -19.46
C LEU A 297 5.70 3.32 -18.70
N ALA A 298 4.80 3.86 -17.87
CA ALA A 298 3.76 3.17 -17.13
C ALA A 298 4.28 2.15 -16.08
N ASP A 299 5.50 2.31 -15.54
CA ASP A 299 5.92 1.55 -14.36
C ASP A 299 5.53 2.26 -13.05
N ASN A 300 4.43 1.81 -12.45
CA ASN A 300 3.90 2.37 -11.20
C ASN A 300 4.90 2.29 -10.03
N ARG A 301 5.77 1.27 -9.99
CA ARG A 301 6.76 1.11 -8.92
C ARG A 301 7.85 2.16 -9.03
N ALA A 302 8.25 2.51 -10.24
CA ALA A 302 9.18 3.60 -10.49
C ALA A 302 8.60 4.95 -10.08
N LEU A 303 7.30 5.18 -10.33
CA LEU A 303 6.60 6.38 -9.85
C LEU A 303 6.52 6.41 -8.32
N HIS A 304 6.19 5.29 -7.69
CA HIS A 304 6.14 5.16 -6.24
C HIS A 304 7.52 5.43 -5.60
N LEU A 305 8.59 4.80 -6.11
CA LEU A 305 9.95 5.06 -5.64
C LEU A 305 10.36 6.53 -5.85
N SER A 306 10.00 7.12 -6.99
CA SER A 306 10.25 8.54 -7.27
C SER A 306 9.52 9.45 -6.28
N SER A 307 8.28 9.09 -5.90
CA SER A 307 7.52 9.76 -4.85
C SER A 307 8.23 9.70 -3.51
N VAL A 308 8.67 8.50 -3.09
CA VAL A 308 9.44 8.27 -1.87
C VAL A 308 10.70 9.15 -1.85
N LEU A 309 11.50 9.16 -2.91
CA LEU A 309 12.71 9.99 -2.99
C LEU A 309 12.40 11.49 -2.86
N CYS A 310 11.33 11.98 -3.49
CA CYS A 310 10.91 13.38 -3.37
C CYS A 310 10.38 13.75 -1.98
N SER A 311 9.76 12.79 -1.28
CA SER A 311 9.22 12.94 0.08
C SER A 311 10.32 12.98 1.13
N THR A 312 11.30 12.08 1.01
CA THR A 312 12.42 11.95 1.97
C THR A 312 13.51 12.97 1.71
N GLY A 313 13.73 13.33 0.44
CA GLY A 313 14.84 14.19 0.04
C GLY A 313 16.17 13.44 -0.08
N LEU A 314 16.15 12.11 -0.14
CA LEU A 314 17.36 11.32 -0.35
C LEU A 314 17.92 11.57 -1.76
N GLY A 315 19.09 12.20 -1.84
CA GLY A 315 19.78 12.50 -3.10
C GLY A 315 19.02 13.43 -4.08
N VAL A 316 17.89 14.00 -3.67
CA VAL A 316 17.09 14.96 -4.46
C VAL A 316 16.53 16.04 -3.53
N GLN A 317 16.23 17.22 -4.07
CA GLN A 317 15.57 18.26 -3.28
C GLN A 317 14.17 17.81 -2.85
N LYS A 318 13.86 18.01 -1.57
CA LYS A 318 12.54 17.69 -1.00
C LYS A 318 11.44 18.50 -1.69
N GLN A 319 10.47 17.81 -2.26
CA GLN A 319 9.37 18.40 -3.04
C GLN A 319 8.05 17.70 -2.69
N PRO A 320 7.37 18.09 -1.60
CA PRO A 320 6.20 17.37 -1.07
C PRO A 320 5.05 17.28 -2.08
N VAL A 321 4.72 18.39 -2.75
CA VAL A 321 3.64 18.42 -3.76
C VAL A 321 3.94 17.48 -4.94
N LYS A 322 5.21 17.42 -5.37
CA LYS A 322 5.62 16.53 -6.45
C LYS A 322 5.59 15.07 -5.99
N ALA A 323 6.02 14.78 -4.77
CA ALA A 323 5.95 13.46 -4.17
C ALA A 323 4.50 12.94 -4.15
N TRP A 324 3.57 13.75 -3.66
CA TRP A 324 2.14 13.44 -3.66
C TRP A 324 1.58 13.18 -5.06
N LEU A 325 1.89 14.04 -6.05
CA LEU A 325 1.45 13.85 -7.43
C LEU A 325 1.98 12.54 -8.04
N LEU A 326 3.25 12.21 -7.78
CA LEU A 326 3.84 10.95 -8.22
C LEU A 326 3.20 9.74 -7.53
N ALA A 327 2.79 9.85 -6.26
CA ALA A 327 2.06 8.80 -5.56
C ALA A 327 0.67 8.58 -6.16
N LEU A 328 -0.05 9.65 -6.52
CA LEU A 328 -1.34 9.56 -7.23
C LEU A 328 -1.20 8.89 -8.60
N LEU A 329 -0.15 9.23 -9.37
CA LEU A 329 0.12 8.57 -10.64
C LEU A 329 0.51 7.10 -10.45
N ALA A 330 1.29 6.78 -9.42
CA ALA A 330 1.65 5.41 -9.09
C ALA A 330 0.44 4.56 -8.70
N ALA A 331 -0.55 5.15 -8.03
CA ALA A 331 -1.77 4.47 -7.59
C ALA A 331 -2.73 4.09 -8.72
N GLN A 332 -2.44 4.48 -9.97
CA GLN A 332 -3.19 4.02 -11.13
C GLN A 332 -3.19 2.49 -11.22
N ASN A 333 -4.26 1.90 -11.77
CA ASN A 333 -4.48 0.45 -11.81
C ASN A 333 -4.49 -0.22 -10.42
N ASP A 334 -4.77 0.56 -9.38
CA ASP A 334 -4.82 0.14 -7.98
C ASP A 334 -3.51 -0.47 -7.45
N ASP A 335 -2.36 0.15 -7.74
CA ASP A 335 -1.08 -0.27 -7.15
C ASP A 335 -1.14 -0.20 -5.61
N ARG A 336 -0.99 -1.35 -4.96
CA ARG A 336 -1.22 -1.51 -3.51
C ARG A 336 -0.27 -0.66 -2.68
N LEU A 337 1.00 -0.55 -3.08
CA LEU A 337 2.01 0.18 -2.32
C LEU A 337 1.74 1.69 -2.44
N ALA A 338 1.47 2.18 -3.64
CA ALA A 338 1.11 3.59 -3.83
C ALA A 338 -0.19 3.96 -3.10
N LEU A 339 -1.21 3.09 -3.12
CA LEU A 339 -2.45 3.30 -2.35
C LEU A 339 -2.20 3.29 -0.83
N LEU A 340 -1.33 2.41 -0.32
CA LEU A 340 -0.95 2.39 1.10
C LEU A 340 -0.29 3.71 1.50
N HIS A 341 0.64 4.20 0.68
CA HIS A 341 1.32 5.48 0.88
C HIS A 341 0.31 6.64 0.90
N LEU A 342 -0.59 6.74 -0.08
CA LEU A 342 -1.63 7.78 -0.11
C LEU A 342 -2.55 7.71 1.12
N GLY A 343 -2.96 6.49 1.51
CA GLY A 343 -3.72 6.26 2.73
C GLY A 343 -2.98 6.78 3.97
N HIS A 344 -1.66 6.59 4.05
CA HIS A 344 -0.85 7.08 5.15
C HIS A 344 -0.76 8.61 5.19
N LEU A 345 -0.56 9.25 4.02
CA LEU A 345 -0.51 10.70 3.92
C LEU A 345 -1.80 11.36 4.41
N HIS A 346 -2.96 10.85 3.99
CA HIS A 346 -4.26 11.38 4.40
C HIS A 346 -4.65 10.97 5.82
N HIS A 347 -4.19 9.83 6.33
CA HIS A 347 -4.46 9.43 7.71
C HIS A 347 -3.79 10.41 8.70
N LEU A 348 -2.51 10.71 8.51
CA LEU A 348 -1.76 11.57 9.44
C LEU A 348 -1.73 13.06 9.04
N GLY A 349 -2.23 13.43 7.87
CA GLY A 349 -2.17 14.82 7.38
C GLY A 349 -0.73 15.28 7.09
N LEU A 350 0.04 14.45 6.38
CA LEU A 350 1.44 14.72 6.08
C LEU A 350 1.62 15.59 4.82
N GLN A 351 2.81 16.16 4.65
CA GLN A 351 3.21 16.91 3.44
C GLN A 351 2.33 18.14 3.11
N GLY A 352 1.64 18.70 4.11
CA GLY A 352 0.74 19.85 3.94
C GLY A 352 -0.67 19.46 3.46
N LEU A 353 -0.98 18.16 3.45
CA LEU A 353 -2.33 17.65 3.22
C LEU A 353 -3.11 17.62 4.54
N PRO A 354 -4.42 17.91 4.54
CA PRO A 354 -5.23 17.74 5.73
C PRO A 354 -5.39 16.25 6.07
N ALA A 355 -5.50 15.95 7.37
CA ALA A 355 -5.93 14.64 7.81
C ALA A 355 -7.38 14.41 7.37
N ASP A 356 -7.63 13.34 6.61
CA ASP A 356 -8.93 12.96 6.08
C ASP A 356 -9.13 11.44 6.28
N PRO A 357 -9.85 11.05 7.34
CA PRO A 357 -10.06 9.63 7.65
C PRO A 357 -10.94 8.93 6.61
N ASP A 358 -11.81 9.65 5.90
CA ASP A 358 -12.67 9.07 4.87
C ASP A 358 -11.86 8.71 3.63
N LEU A 359 -10.99 9.62 3.20
CA LEU A 359 -10.10 9.38 2.07
C LEU A 359 -9.04 8.32 2.42
N ALA A 360 -8.50 8.35 3.63
CA ALA A 360 -7.59 7.30 4.11
C ALA A 360 -8.26 5.93 4.11
N TYR A 361 -9.48 5.83 4.64
CA TYR A 361 -10.28 4.61 4.58
C TYR A 361 -10.48 4.12 3.15
N ALA A 362 -10.83 5.00 2.20
CA ALA A 362 -11.08 4.60 0.81
C ALA A 362 -9.86 3.90 0.18
N TYR A 363 -8.65 4.42 0.43
CA TYR A 363 -7.41 3.79 0.00
C TYR A 363 -7.18 2.44 0.69
N TYR A 364 -7.24 2.39 2.01
CA TYR A 364 -7.00 1.15 2.75
C TYR A 364 -8.04 0.06 2.47
N ALA A 365 -9.31 0.41 2.32
CA ALA A 365 -10.39 -0.54 2.02
C ALA A 365 -10.23 -1.18 0.64
N ASN A 366 -9.75 -0.41 -0.36
CA ASN A 366 -9.42 -0.96 -1.68
C ASN A 366 -8.32 -2.03 -1.55
N ILE A 367 -7.26 -1.73 -0.80
CA ILE A 367 -6.14 -2.65 -0.59
C ILE A 367 -6.59 -3.87 0.21
N ALA A 368 -7.33 -3.71 1.31
CA ALA A 368 -7.84 -4.83 2.11
C ALA A 368 -8.70 -5.79 1.28
N LYS A 369 -9.52 -5.27 0.36
CA LYS A 369 -10.27 -6.08 -0.60
C LYS A 369 -9.32 -6.87 -1.53
N GLN A 370 -8.28 -6.22 -2.05
CA GLN A 370 -7.27 -6.88 -2.89
C GLN A 370 -6.47 -7.93 -2.12
N THR A 371 -6.01 -7.62 -0.91
CA THR A 371 -5.33 -8.55 0.01
C THR A 371 -6.13 -9.83 0.18
N THR A 372 -7.44 -9.71 0.25
CA THR A 372 -8.30 -10.88 0.40
C THR A 372 -8.31 -11.75 -0.86
N VAL A 373 -8.38 -11.15 -2.04
CA VAL A 373 -8.28 -11.87 -3.33
C VAL A 373 -6.90 -12.52 -3.51
N ASP A 374 -5.86 -11.81 -3.09
CA ASP A 374 -4.46 -12.28 -3.15
C ASP A 374 -4.25 -13.52 -2.28
N ARG A 375 -4.86 -13.56 -1.09
CA ARG A 375 -4.76 -14.73 -0.19
C ARG A 375 -5.49 -15.96 -0.73
N GLU A 376 -6.53 -15.76 -1.55
CA GLU A 376 -7.22 -16.86 -2.24
C GLU A 376 -6.41 -17.37 -3.45
N ASN A 377 -5.58 -16.52 -4.05
CA ASN A 377 -4.75 -16.83 -5.23
C ASN A 377 -3.28 -16.39 -5.02
N PRO A 378 -2.53 -17.08 -4.14
CA PRO A 378 -1.16 -16.70 -3.84
C PRO A 378 -0.26 -16.85 -5.07
N THR A 379 0.60 -15.86 -5.32
CA THR A 379 1.59 -15.89 -6.40
C THR A 379 3.03 -15.95 -5.85
N PRO A 380 4.01 -16.44 -6.62
CA PRO A 380 5.41 -16.44 -6.19
C PRO A 380 6.02 -15.04 -5.97
N GLN A 381 5.34 -13.96 -6.40
CA GLN A 381 5.80 -12.60 -6.15
C GLN A 381 5.38 -12.06 -4.77
N GLN A 382 4.49 -12.78 -4.08
CA GLN A 382 3.98 -12.43 -2.76
C GLN A 382 4.73 -13.21 -1.70
N THR A 383 5.03 -12.56 -0.59
CA THR A 383 5.53 -13.23 0.61
C THR A 383 4.74 -12.75 1.81
N PHE A 384 4.76 -13.53 2.87
CA PHE A 384 4.12 -13.15 4.12
C PHE A 384 4.71 -11.83 4.66
N VAL A 385 3.86 -11.05 5.33
CA VAL A 385 4.26 -9.78 5.95
C VAL A 385 4.75 -10.07 7.36
N GLU A 386 6.05 -9.85 7.60
CA GLU A 386 6.67 -10.11 8.89
C GLU A 386 7.11 -8.79 9.54
N ALA A 387 6.66 -8.55 10.77
CA ALA A 387 7.10 -7.44 11.61
C ALA A 387 8.43 -7.81 12.28
N VAL A 388 9.54 -7.63 11.58
CA VAL A 388 10.89 -7.89 12.08
C VAL A 388 11.54 -6.58 12.49
N TYR A 389 11.90 -6.43 13.76
CA TYR A 389 12.61 -5.26 14.29
C TYR A 389 14.13 -5.53 14.30
N LEU A 390 14.92 -4.62 13.71
CA LEU A 390 16.37 -4.80 13.53
C LEU A 390 17.20 -4.76 14.81
N ASN A 391 16.65 -4.19 15.90
CA ASN A 391 17.30 -4.18 17.22
C ASN A 391 17.12 -5.51 17.98
N ASN A 392 16.31 -6.45 17.48
CA ASN A 392 16.03 -7.71 18.13
C ASN A 392 16.81 -8.86 17.48
N GLU A 393 18.00 -9.16 18.01
CA GLU A 393 18.87 -10.23 17.51
C GLU A 393 18.19 -11.61 17.53
N GLY A 394 17.36 -11.89 18.53
CA GLY A 394 16.64 -13.17 18.64
C GLY A 394 15.69 -13.39 17.47
N VAL A 395 14.89 -12.39 17.12
CA VAL A 395 13.97 -12.45 15.97
C VAL A 395 14.75 -12.50 14.65
N LEU A 396 15.86 -11.75 14.54
CA LEU A 396 16.74 -11.80 13.37
C LEU A 396 17.33 -13.20 13.16
N ASN A 397 17.74 -13.90 14.22
CA ASN A 397 18.28 -15.26 14.13
C ASN A 397 17.24 -16.30 13.66
N LEU A 398 15.94 -16.01 13.82
CA LEU A 398 14.85 -16.82 13.26
C LEU A 398 14.58 -16.53 11.78
N GLN A 399 15.20 -15.50 11.21
CA GLN A 399 15.10 -15.18 9.78
C GLN A 399 16.07 -16.08 9.02
N THR A 400 15.54 -17.18 8.52
CA THR A 400 16.32 -18.23 7.87
C THR A 400 16.34 -18.07 6.35
N ASN A 401 16.96 -19.01 5.65
CA ASN A 401 16.74 -19.28 4.25
C ASN A 401 16.85 -20.79 4.05
N GLU A 402 16.69 -21.28 2.82
CA GLU A 402 16.74 -22.72 2.56
C GLU A 402 18.10 -23.36 2.91
N ASP A 403 19.19 -22.59 2.90
CA ASP A 403 20.54 -23.07 3.24
C ASP A 403 20.86 -22.95 4.74
N HIS A 404 20.03 -22.24 5.50
CA HIS A 404 20.27 -21.97 6.91
C HIS A 404 20.11 -23.23 7.77
N HIS A 405 20.92 -23.34 8.82
CA HIS A 405 20.96 -24.53 9.67
C HIS A 405 19.60 -24.86 10.32
N ILE A 406 18.80 -23.86 10.67
CA ILE A 406 17.44 -24.05 11.22
C ILE A 406 16.53 -24.71 10.18
N PHE A 407 16.54 -24.25 8.93
CA PHE A 407 15.73 -24.85 7.87
C PHE A 407 16.19 -26.28 7.55
N GLN A 408 17.50 -26.50 7.48
CA GLN A 408 18.07 -27.84 7.28
C GLN A 408 17.74 -28.79 8.44
N TRP A 409 17.73 -28.28 9.67
CA TRP A 409 17.30 -29.03 10.85
C TRP A 409 15.82 -29.38 10.79
N LEU A 410 14.94 -28.43 10.46
CA LEU A 410 13.52 -28.69 10.23
C LEU A 410 13.33 -29.75 9.14
N LYS A 411 14.06 -29.64 8.02
CA LYS A 411 14.02 -30.62 6.92
C LYS A 411 14.45 -32.01 7.36
N LEU A 412 15.44 -32.12 8.24
CA LEU A 412 15.84 -33.38 8.85
C LEU A 412 14.76 -33.94 9.77
N GLN A 413 14.14 -33.11 10.61
CA GLN A 413 13.05 -33.53 11.50
C GLN A 413 11.84 -34.01 10.68
N ALA A 414 11.42 -33.24 9.67
CA ALA A 414 10.38 -33.64 8.73
C ALA A 414 10.66 -35.02 8.10
N ARG A 415 11.90 -35.27 7.65
CA ARG A 415 12.31 -36.61 7.15
C ARG A 415 12.21 -37.73 8.19
N ARG A 416 12.30 -37.41 9.48
CA ARG A 416 12.12 -38.35 10.60
C ARG A 416 10.65 -38.53 10.98
N GLY A 417 9.72 -37.83 10.32
CA GLY A 417 8.28 -37.96 10.54
C GLY A 417 7.75 -37.11 11.69
N THR A 418 8.38 -35.98 12.02
CA THR A 418 7.84 -35.02 13.00
C THR A 418 6.79 -34.13 12.35
N ALA A 419 5.55 -34.18 12.84
CA ALA A 419 4.42 -33.46 12.26
C ALA A 419 4.61 -31.94 12.30
N GLU A 420 5.12 -31.42 13.41
CA GLU A 420 5.37 -29.99 13.59
C GLU A 420 6.40 -29.46 12.59
N ALA A 421 7.40 -30.28 12.25
CA ALA A 421 8.41 -29.92 11.26
C ALA A 421 7.85 -29.96 9.83
N GLU A 422 6.98 -30.92 9.50
CA GLU A 422 6.25 -30.91 8.22
C GLU A 422 5.39 -29.66 8.07
N GLN A 423 4.60 -29.33 9.10
CA GLN A 423 3.76 -28.14 9.13
C GLN A 423 4.57 -26.85 8.98
N ALA A 424 5.71 -26.75 9.66
CA ALA A 424 6.57 -25.58 9.59
C ALA A 424 7.12 -25.38 8.17
N ILE A 425 7.72 -26.42 7.58
CA ILE A 425 8.26 -26.35 6.21
C ILE A 425 7.15 -26.06 5.20
N ALA A 426 6.00 -26.74 5.33
CA ALA A 426 4.87 -26.54 4.44
C ALA A 426 4.39 -25.08 4.47
N ARG A 427 4.24 -24.48 5.66
CA ARG A 427 3.86 -23.06 5.80
C ARG A 427 4.92 -22.10 5.28
N MET A 428 6.20 -22.35 5.57
CA MET A 428 7.31 -21.56 5.06
C MET A 428 7.32 -21.53 3.52
N LEU A 429 7.18 -22.70 2.88
CA LEU A 429 7.12 -22.83 1.42
C LEU A 429 5.81 -22.32 0.84
N PHE A 430 4.68 -22.43 1.55
CA PHE A 430 3.40 -21.99 1.00
C PHE A 430 3.30 -20.45 0.98
N TRP A 431 3.69 -19.79 2.09
CA TRP A 431 3.53 -18.34 2.28
C TRP A 431 4.80 -17.53 2.04
N GLY A 432 5.96 -18.18 1.83
CA GLY A 432 7.25 -17.50 1.72
C GLY A 432 7.67 -16.80 3.01
N GLN A 433 7.67 -17.52 4.14
CA GLN A 433 8.00 -17.00 5.46
C GLN A 433 9.48 -17.23 5.81
N GLN A 434 10.03 -16.43 6.72
CA GLN A 434 11.36 -16.65 7.32
C GLN A 434 12.45 -16.88 6.26
N GLY A 435 12.38 -16.11 5.17
CA GLY A 435 13.36 -16.04 4.06
C GLY A 435 13.37 -17.22 3.11
N VAL A 436 12.39 -18.12 3.20
CA VAL A 436 12.18 -19.21 2.24
C VAL A 436 11.33 -18.69 1.08
N SER A 437 11.69 -19.05 -0.15
CA SER A 437 10.91 -18.64 -1.32
C SER A 437 9.63 -19.47 -1.45
N PRO A 438 8.48 -18.88 -1.86
CA PRO A 438 7.26 -19.64 -2.05
C PRO A 438 7.42 -20.76 -3.09
N ASN A 439 7.05 -21.98 -2.72
CA ASN A 439 6.91 -23.14 -3.58
C ASN A 439 5.67 -23.95 -3.18
N ILE A 440 4.54 -23.59 -3.79
CA ILE A 440 3.22 -24.16 -3.46
C ILE A 440 3.17 -25.68 -3.75
N GLN A 441 3.86 -26.14 -4.80
CA GLN A 441 3.87 -27.57 -5.16
C GLN A 441 4.62 -28.42 -4.12
N GLU A 442 5.79 -27.96 -3.67
CA GLU A 442 6.52 -28.63 -2.59
C GLU A 442 5.78 -28.52 -1.26
N ALA A 443 5.19 -27.36 -0.95
CA ALA A 443 4.35 -27.20 0.23
C ALA A 443 3.20 -28.22 0.25
N ALA A 444 2.50 -28.41 -0.87
CA ALA A 444 1.42 -29.39 -0.98
C ALA A 444 1.90 -30.83 -0.77
N ARG A 445 3.14 -31.17 -1.15
CA ARG A 445 3.74 -32.48 -0.87
C ARG A 445 3.98 -32.67 0.63
N HIS A 446 4.49 -31.65 1.31
CA HIS A 446 4.67 -31.67 2.76
C HIS A 446 3.34 -31.80 3.50
N TYR A 447 2.33 -30.99 3.13
CA TYR A 447 0.98 -31.11 3.69
C TYR A 447 0.36 -32.48 3.45
N ARG A 448 0.49 -33.04 2.23
CA ARG A 448 0.04 -34.41 1.93
C ARG A 448 0.70 -35.43 2.83
N ARG A 449 2.01 -35.31 3.06
CA ARG A 449 2.77 -36.24 3.92
C ARG A 449 2.27 -36.17 5.36
N GLY A 450 2.13 -34.97 5.92
CA GLY A 450 1.54 -34.79 7.25
C GLY A 450 0.12 -35.35 7.36
N ALA A 451 -0.73 -35.08 6.37
CA ALA A 451 -2.13 -35.52 6.36
C ALA A 451 -2.29 -37.06 6.23
N VAL A 452 -1.46 -37.70 5.40
CA VAL A 452 -1.62 -39.12 5.03
C VAL A 452 -0.76 -40.05 5.87
N GLN A 453 0.50 -39.67 6.14
CA GLN A 453 1.45 -40.55 6.83
C GLN A 453 1.46 -40.33 8.34
N LEU A 454 1.35 -39.07 8.77
CA LEU A 454 1.41 -38.70 10.18
C LEU A 454 0.01 -38.56 10.80
N GLU A 455 -1.03 -38.56 9.96
CA GLU A 455 -2.42 -38.33 10.35
C GLU A 455 -2.58 -37.08 11.24
N ASP A 456 -1.81 -36.03 10.93
CA ASP A 456 -1.81 -34.79 11.68
C ASP A 456 -3.03 -33.91 11.32
N PRO A 457 -3.88 -33.50 12.28
CA PRO A 457 -5.11 -32.74 12.00
C PRO A 457 -4.88 -31.41 11.27
N VAL A 458 -3.79 -30.69 11.58
CA VAL A 458 -3.46 -29.42 10.92
C VAL A 458 -3.12 -29.66 9.45
N SER A 459 -2.28 -30.65 9.17
CA SER A 459 -1.91 -31.04 7.81
C SER A 459 -3.10 -31.61 7.04
N MET A 460 -3.99 -32.39 7.69
CA MET A 460 -5.24 -32.86 7.08
C MET A 460 -6.13 -31.69 6.65
N TYR A 461 -6.25 -30.67 7.49
CA TYR A 461 -6.97 -29.45 7.15
C TYR A 461 -6.32 -28.73 5.98
N ASP A 462 -5.04 -28.37 6.08
CA ASP A 462 -4.34 -27.59 5.06
C ASP A 462 -4.32 -28.32 3.70
N TYR A 463 -4.06 -29.63 3.71
CA TYR A 463 -4.13 -30.45 2.51
C TYR A 463 -5.56 -30.56 1.95
N GLY A 464 -6.56 -30.62 2.83
CA GLY A 464 -7.97 -30.55 2.44
C GLY A 464 -8.31 -29.24 1.72
N ILE A 465 -7.87 -28.10 2.25
CA ILE A 465 -8.06 -26.78 1.60
C ILE A 465 -7.36 -26.75 0.24
N ILE A 466 -6.11 -27.21 0.17
CA ILE A 466 -5.33 -27.28 -1.07
C ILE A 466 -6.05 -28.14 -2.13
N LEU A 467 -6.61 -29.29 -1.75
CA LEU A 467 -7.40 -30.13 -2.66
C LEU A 467 -8.74 -29.52 -3.07
N LEU A 468 -9.39 -28.72 -2.21
CA LEU A 468 -10.62 -27.99 -2.57
C LEU A 468 -10.34 -26.88 -3.59
N GLN A 469 -9.23 -26.17 -3.42
CA GLN A 469 -8.88 -25.00 -4.22
C GLN A 469 -8.09 -25.38 -5.49
N GLY A 470 -7.37 -26.52 -5.49
CA GLY A 470 -6.49 -26.93 -6.58
C GLY A 470 -5.14 -26.18 -6.60
N GLN A 471 -4.67 -25.72 -5.43
CA GLN A 471 -3.43 -24.94 -5.32
C GLN A 471 -2.21 -25.86 -5.31
N GLY A 472 -1.51 -25.95 -6.44
CA GLY A 472 -0.32 -26.81 -6.58
C GLY A 472 -0.63 -28.31 -6.71
N VAL A 473 -1.91 -28.69 -6.74
CA VAL A 473 -2.41 -30.06 -6.98
C VAL A 473 -3.70 -30.03 -7.80
N GLU A 474 -4.08 -31.16 -8.40
CA GLU A 474 -5.39 -31.30 -9.01
C GLU A 474 -6.51 -31.24 -7.96
N LYS A 475 -7.62 -30.58 -8.31
CA LYS A 475 -8.77 -30.41 -7.44
C LYS A 475 -9.48 -31.74 -7.20
N ASP A 476 -9.65 -32.13 -5.93
CA ASP A 476 -10.35 -33.36 -5.52
C ASP A 476 -11.24 -33.08 -4.30
N VAL A 477 -12.46 -32.64 -4.59
CA VAL A 477 -13.43 -32.21 -3.56
C VAL A 477 -13.83 -33.37 -2.63
N PRO A 478 -14.22 -34.57 -3.11
CA PRO A 478 -14.61 -35.66 -2.20
C PRO A 478 -13.50 -36.04 -1.22
N LYS A 479 -12.25 -36.12 -1.70
CA LYS A 479 -11.11 -36.43 -0.85
C LYS A 479 -10.82 -35.32 0.14
N ALA A 480 -10.92 -34.06 -0.27
CA ALA A 480 -10.75 -32.94 0.63
C ALA A 480 -11.75 -32.96 1.80
N ILE A 481 -13.03 -33.19 1.51
CA ILE A 481 -14.07 -33.28 2.55
C ILE A 481 -13.81 -34.46 3.50
N SER A 482 -13.27 -35.57 3.01
CA SER A 482 -12.89 -36.69 3.86
C SER A 482 -11.80 -36.32 4.87
N PHE A 483 -10.78 -35.55 4.46
CA PHE A 483 -9.72 -35.08 5.36
C PHE A 483 -10.24 -34.02 6.34
N LEU A 484 -11.07 -33.08 5.87
CA LEU A 484 -11.65 -32.06 6.75
C LEU A 484 -12.54 -32.67 7.84
N ARG A 485 -13.32 -33.71 7.52
CA ARG A 485 -14.10 -34.46 8.54
C ARG A 485 -13.19 -35.15 9.55
N LYS A 486 -12.15 -35.85 9.08
CA LYS A 486 -11.17 -36.48 9.99
C LYS A 486 -10.48 -35.48 10.91
N ALA A 487 -10.06 -34.32 10.38
CA ALA A 487 -9.44 -33.25 11.15
C ALA A 487 -10.39 -32.69 12.23
N MET A 488 -11.67 -32.53 11.88
CA MET A 488 -12.71 -32.15 12.83
C MET A 488 -12.91 -33.23 13.92
N ASP A 489 -13.00 -34.50 13.54
CA ASP A 489 -13.33 -35.61 14.46
C ASP A 489 -12.19 -35.94 15.45
N GLN A 490 -10.93 -35.80 15.03
CA GLN A 490 -9.79 -36.23 15.85
C GLN A 490 -9.45 -35.28 17.00
N GLN A 491 -9.73 -33.97 16.88
CA GLN A 491 -9.36 -32.98 17.91
C GLN A 491 -10.32 -31.78 18.02
N GLY A 492 -11.46 -31.77 17.33
CA GLY A 492 -12.32 -30.58 17.27
C GLY A 492 -11.61 -29.40 16.60
N PHE A 493 -10.73 -29.67 15.62
CA PHE A 493 -9.90 -28.66 14.98
C PHE A 493 -10.78 -27.58 14.34
N VAL A 494 -10.82 -26.40 14.97
CA VAL A 494 -11.78 -25.32 14.69
C VAL A 494 -11.76 -24.87 13.22
N PRO A 495 -10.59 -24.71 12.55
CA PRO A 495 -10.57 -24.36 11.13
C PRO A 495 -11.28 -25.38 10.22
N ALA A 496 -11.24 -26.68 10.57
CA ALA A 496 -11.92 -27.71 9.81
C ALA A 496 -13.45 -27.63 9.94
N ILE A 497 -13.97 -27.28 11.13
CA ILE A 497 -15.40 -27.01 11.34
C ILE A 497 -15.88 -25.90 10.39
N ASN A 498 -15.14 -24.79 10.34
CA ASN A 498 -15.48 -23.66 9.46
C ASN A 498 -15.42 -24.03 7.97
N ALA A 499 -14.41 -24.79 7.54
CA ALA A 499 -14.30 -25.21 6.14
C ALA A 499 -15.42 -26.17 5.72
N LEU A 500 -15.84 -27.08 6.60
CA LEU A 500 -16.99 -27.96 6.36
C LEU A 500 -18.29 -27.18 6.29
N ALA A 501 -18.49 -26.21 7.18
CA ALA A 501 -19.66 -25.33 7.15
C ALA A 501 -19.76 -24.55 5.82
N TRP A 502 -18.64 -23.97 5.36
CA TRP A 502 -18.56 -23.31 4.06
C TRP A 502 -18.88 -24.27 2.91
N TYR A 503 -18.42 -25.53 2.97
CA TYR A 503 -18.78 -26.53 1.97
C TYR A 503 -20.29 -26.84 1.95
N TYR A 504 -20.93 -26.98 3.11
CA TYR A 504 -22.38 -27.21 3.18
C TYR A 504 -23.18 -26.04 2.64
N GLU A 505 -22.74 -24.81 2.89
CA GLU A 505 -23.38 -23.61 2.37
C GLU A 505 -23.20 -23.47 0.86
N GLN A 506 -21.96 -23.46 0.35
CA GLN A 506 -21.70 -23.21 -1.07
C GLN A 506 -22.11 -24.36 -2.01
N PHE A 507 -21.85 -25.62 -1.62
CA PHE A 507 -22.02 -26.76 -2.53
C PHE A 507 -23.26 -27.60 -2.25
N LYS A 508 -23.70 -27.68 -0.99
CA LYS A 508 -24.91 -28.43 -0.62
C LYS A 508 -26.13 -27.54 -0.45
N GLN A 509 -25.95 -26.22 -0.33
CA GLN A 509 -27.01 -25.26 -0.01
C GLN A 509 -27.78 -25.65 1.26
N ASP A 510 -27.13 -26.38 2.19
CA ASP A 510 -27.70 -26.74 3.49
C ASP A 510 -27.31 -25.68 4.52
N TYR A 511 -28.02 -24.55 4.47
CA TYR A 511 -27.80 -23.42 5.38
C TYR A 511 -28.02 -23.80 6.84
N LYS A 512 -28.87 -24.79 7.12
CA LYS A 512 -29.14 -25.22 8.51
C LYS A 512 -27.91 -25.91 9.09
N GLN A 513 -27.33 -26.87 8.37
CA GLN A 513 -26.10 -27.52 8.81
C GLN A 513 -24.93 -26.55 8.86
N ALA A 514 -24.79 -25.68 7.86
CA ALA A 514 -23.72 -24.68 7.83
C ALA A 514 -23.77 -23.74 9.04
N VAL A 515 -24.96 -23.20 9.37
CA VAL A 515 -25.14 -22.33 10.54
C VAL A 515 -24.85 -23.08 11.84
N GLN A 516 -25.30 -24.34 12.00
CA GLN A 516 -25.01 -25.13 13.20
C GLN A 516 -23.49 -25.30 13.43
N LEU A 517 -22.74 -25.62 12.36
CA LEU A 517 -21.29 -25.75 12.44
C LEU A 517 -20.61 -24.40 12.68
N TRP A 518 -21.07 -23.30 12.06
CA TRP A 518 -20.51 -21.98 12.34
C TRP A 518 -20.85 -21.46 13.74
N GLU A 519 -22.01 -21.80 14.31
CA GLU A 519 -22.33 -21.50 15.71
C GLU A 519 -21.38 -22.25 16.66
N GLN A 520 -21.11 -23.52 16.38
CA GLN A 520 -20.09 -24.28 17.10
C GLN A 520 -18.70 -23.62 16.96
N GLY A 521 -18.34 -23.16 15.76
CA GLY A 521 -17.10 -22.42 15.53
C GLY A 521 -17.03 -21.07 16.27
N ASP A 522 -18.13 -20.30 16.32
CA ASP A 522 -18.19 -19.01 17.04
C ASP A 522 -18.04 -19.17 18.55
N LEU A 523 -18.59 -20.27 19.11
CA LEU A 523 -18.42 -20.66 20.51
C LEU A 523 -16.96 -20.98 20.85
N LEU A 524 -16.20 -21.49 19.88
CA LEU A 524 -14.76 -21.76 19.98
C LEU A 524 -13.90 -20.57 19.53
N GLU A 525 -14.50 -19.38 19.48
CA GLU A 525 -13.85 -18.12 19.12
C GLU A 525 -13.23 -18.06 17.71
N CYS A 526 -13.73 -18.86 16.76
CA CYS A 526 -13.28 -18.82 15.37
C CYS A 526 -13.62 -17.46 14.71
N PRO A 527 -12.62 -16.71 14.18
CA PRO A 527 -12.86 -15.45 13.49
C PRO A 527 -13.70 -15.62 12.21
N GLU A 528 -13.41 -16.67 11.43
CA GLU A 528 -14.08 -16.98 10.16
C GLU A 528 -15.54 -17.41 10.38
N ALA A 529 -15.82 -18.21 11.42
CA ALA A 529 -17.16 -18.66 11.70
C ALA A 529 -18.08 -17.47 12.08
N ALA A 530 -17.58 -16.58 12.95
CA ALA A 530 -18.28 -15.34 13.28
C ALA A 530 -18.53 -14.48 12.02
N PHE A 531 -17.55 -14.37 11.13
CA PHE A 531 -17.73 -13.64 9.86
C PHE A 531 -18.86 -14.24 9.03
N ASN A 532 -18.82 -15.56 8.82
CA ASN A 532 -19.77 -16.26 7.98
C ASN A 532 -21.19 -16.19 8.57
N LEU A 533 -21.37 -16.28 9.88
CA LEU A 533 -22.65 -15.99 10.53
C LEU A 533 -23.12 -14.56 10.24
N GLY A 534 -22.21 -13.57 10.30
CA GLY A 534 -22.49 -12.20 9.91
C GLY A 534 -22.98 -12.08 8.46
N VAL A 535 -22.35 -12.81 7.53
CA VAL A 535 -22.77 -12.89 6.12
C VAL A 535 -24.17 -13.49 6.01
N MET A 536 -24.44 -14.61 6.68
CA MET A 536 -25.75 -15.28 6.69
C MET A 536 -26.87 -14.36 7.18
N TYR A 537 -26.61 -13.58 8.23
CA TYR A 537 -27.54 -12.54 8.70
C TYR A 537 -27.70 -11.44 7.66
N SER A 538 -26.61 -10.90 7.11
CA SER A 538 -26.67 -9.78 6.15
C SER A 538 -27.44 -10.11 4.86
N GLN A 539 -27.39 -11.37 4.43
CA GLN A 539 -28.06 -11.87 3.23
C GLN A 539 -29.47 -12.42 3.51
N GLY A 540 -29.86 -12.52 4.78
CA GLY A 540 -31.16 -13.08 5.16
C GLY A 540 -31.28 -14.61 5.02
N LEU A 541 -30.16 -15.32 4.95
CA LEU A 541 -30.10 -16.77 4.79
C LEU A 541 -30.07 -17.53 6.13
N TYR A 542 -29.95 -16.80 7.25
CA TYR A 542 -29.97 -17.41 8.57
C TYR A 542 -31.36 -18.05 8.87
N PRO A 543 -31.45 -19.36 9.14
CA PRO A 543 -32.73 -20.05 9.30
C PRO A 543 -33.60 -19.53 10.46
N GLY A 544 -34.88 -19.26 10.19
CA GLY A 544 -35.90 -19.00 11.22
C GLY A 544 -35.86 -17.63 11.90
N LYS A 545 -35.22 -16.62 11.29
CA LYS A 545 -35.16 -15.24 11.84
C LYS A 545 -35.83 -14.21 10.91
N ALA A 546 -36.51 -13.23 11.51
CA ALA A 546 -37.24 -12.18 10.79
C ALA A 546 -36.31 -11.07 10.27
N ALA A 547 -36.61 -10.53 9.09
CA ALA A 547 -35.78 -9.59 8.31
C ALA A 547 -35.23 -8.37 9.10
N ASN A 548 -36.04 -7.79 9.99
CA ASN A 548 -35.75 -6.50 10.61
C ASN A 548 -34.65 -6.56 11.68
N GLN A 549 -34.34 -7.75 12.21
CA GLN A 549 -33.26 -7.96 13.20
C GLN A 549 -31.93 -8.39 12.56
N LEU A 550 -31.92 -8.66 11.25
CA LEU A 550 -30.79 -9.36 10.62
C LEU A 550 -29.58 -8.44 10.41
N GLN A 551 -29.77 -7.18 10.00
CA GLN A 551 -28.65 -6.26 9.75
C GLN A 551 -27.86 -5.89 11.01
N TYR A 552 -28.54 -5.62 12.12
CA TYR A 552 -27.86 -5.32 13.38
C TYR A 552 -27.12 -6.54 13.95
N MET A 553 -27.69 -7.75 13.79
CA MET A 553 -26.99 -8.98 14.15
C MET A 553 -25.76 -9.22 13.26
N ALA A 554 -25.87 -8.97 11.96
CA ALA A 554 -24.72 -9.03 11.05
C ALA A 554 -23.58 -8.12 11.52
N TYR A 555 -23.89 -6.87 11.88
CA TYR A 555 -22.92 -5.95 12.47
C TYR A 555 -22.25 -6.51 13.73
N LYS A 556 -23.01 -7.09 14.67
CA LYS A 556 -22.43 -7.71 15.88
C LYS A 556 -21.46 -8.84 15.55
N TYR A 557 -21.81 -9.68 14.58
CA TYR A 557 -20.96 -10.79 14.16
C TYR A 557 -19.72 -10.31 13.40
N TYR A 558 -19.83 -9.29 12.55
CA TYR A 558 -18.66 -8.64 11.93
C TYR A 558 -17.75 -8.01 12.97
N LEU A 559 -18.30 -7.37 14.02
CA LEU A 559 -17.53 -6.83 15.12
C LEU A 559 -16.76 -7.92 15.88
N LYS A 560 -17.43 -9.01 16.27
CA LYS A 560 -16.77 -10.17 16.90
C LYS A 560 -15.64 -10.72 16.03
N SER A 561 -15.94 -10.94 14.75
CA SER A 561 -15.00 -11.49 13.78
C SER A 561 -13.77 -10.60 13.60
N ALA A 562 -13.97 -9.29 13.51
CA ALA A 562 -12.90 -8.30 13.42
C ALA A 562 -12.04 -8.26 14.69
N GLN A 563 -12.65 -8.25 15.88
CA GLN A 563 -11.92 -8.29 17.16
C GLN A 563 -11.04 -9.54 17.31
N ARG A 564 -11.43 -10.64 16.66
CA ARG A 564 -10.68 -11.90 16.60
C ARG A 564 -9.67 -11.95 15.44
N GLY A 565 -9.47 -10.85 14.71
CA GLY A 565 -8.45 -10.74 13.66
C GLY A 565 -8.88 -11.20 12.26
N HIS A 566 -10.17 -11.27 11.95
CA HIS A 566 -10.59 -11.63 10.58
C HIS A 566 -10.52 -10.45 9.60
N ILE A 567 -9.71 -10.55 8.55
CA ILE A 567 -9.48 -9.49 7.54
C ILE A 567 -10.78 -9.05 6.83
N ARG A 568 -11.59 -9.99 6.34
CA ARG A 568 -12.87 -9.62 5.70
C ARG A 568 -13.83 -9.01 6.73
N GLY A 569 -13.91 -9.59 7.94
CA GLY A 569 -14.77 -9.08 9.01
C GLY A 569 -14.43 -7.62 9.35
N ALA A 570 -13.14 -7.31 9.46
CA ALA A 570 -12.63 -5.97 9.64
C ALA A 570 -13.02 -5.01 8.50
N THR A 571 -12.92 -5.47 7.25
CA THR A 571 -13.27 -4.67 6.06
C THR A 571 -14.77 -4.33 6.04
N PHE A 572 -15.63 -5.30 6.34
CA PHE A 572 -17.09 -5.08 6.42
C PHE A 572 -17.47 -4.17 7.59
N LEU A 573 -16.82 -4.35 8.75
CA LEU A 573 -17.03 -3.50 9.92
C LEU A 573 -16.64 -2.04 9.64
N ALA A 574 -15.48 -1.82 9.03
CA ALA A 574 -15.00 -0.49 8.67
C ALA A 574 -15.95 0.19 7.68
N ASN A 575 -16.49 -0.55 6.71
CA ASN A 575 -17.53 -0.04 5.82
C ASN A 575 -18.76 0.45 6.58
N ILE A 576 -19.27 -0.34 7.54
CA ILE A 576 -20.39 0.06 8.39
C ILE A 576 -20.06 1.31 9.22
N TRP A 577 -18.84 1.43 9.75
CA TRP A 577 -18.42 2.63 10.48
C TRP A 577 -18.32 3.87 9.58
N THR A 578 -17.92 3.75 8.31
CA THR A 578 -17.89 4.90 7.38
C THR A 578 -19.26 5.34 6.88
N THR A 579 -20.22 4.43 6.71
CA THR A 579 -21.57 4.78 6.25
C THR A 579 -22.52 5.08 7.41
N GLY A 580 -22.29 4.49 8.57
CA GLY A 580 -23.27 4.39 9.65
C GLY A 580 -24.37 3.37 9.32
N MET A 581 -25.13 3.00 10.36
CA MET A 581 -26.36 2.21 10.27
C MET A 581 -27.47 2.98 11.00
N PRO A 582 -28.45 3.54 10.28
CA PRO A 582 -29.50 4.39 10.87
C PRO A 582 -30.19 3.72 12.07
N GLY A 583 -30.22 4.42 13.21
CA GLY A 583 -30.86 3.93 14.44
C GLY A 583 -30.06 2.90 15.25
N PHE A 584 -28.91 2.42 14.76
CA PHE A 584 -28.11 1.38 15.43
C PHE A 584 -26.63 1.74 15.63
N VAL A 585 -25.98 2.31 14.61
CA VAL A 585 -24.54 2.61 14.63
C VAL A 585 -24.31 3.99 14.03
N ASN A 586 -23.76 4.90 14.82
CA ASN A 586 -23.35 6.22 14.33
C ASN A 586 -22.15 6.09 13.38
N ARG A 587 -22.10 7.00 12.40
CA ARG A 587 -20.97 7.14 11.48
C ARG A 587 -19.69 7.53 12.26
N ARG A 588 -18.61 6.78 12.07
CA ARG A 588 -17.31 6.89 12.76
C ARG A 588 -16.16 6.62 11.78
N PRO A 589 -15.82 7.57 10.89
CA PRO A 589 -14.82 7.35 9.84
C PRO A 589 -13.40 7.15 10.40
N SER A 590 -13.05 7.80 11.52
CA SER A 590 -11.75 7.62 12.18
C SER A 590 -11.54 6.19 12.66
N ASP A 591 -12.57 5.55 13.22
CA ASP A 591 -12.51 4.15 13.64
C ASP A 591 -12.33 3.21 12.44
N ALA A 592 -12.92 3.55 11.30
CA ALA A 592 -12.84 2.75 10.07
C ALA A 592 -11.44 2.70 9.46
N VAL A 593 -10.57 3.68 9.77
CA VAL A 593 -9.16 3.67 9.36
C VAL A 593 -8.42 2.44 9.91
N TRP A 594 -8.95 1.76 10.94
CA TRP A 594 -8.44 0.48 11.42
C TRP A 594 -8.34 -0.60 10.31
N VAL A 595 -9.08 -0.48 9.21
CA VAL A 595 -8.92 -1.33 8.01
C VAL A 595 -7.50 -1.26 7.40
N LYS A 596 -6.69 -0.25 7.76
CA LYS A 596 -5.24 -0.19 7.51
C LYS A 596 -4.55 -1.48 7.91
N TRP A 597 -4.90 -2.05 9.07
CA TRP A 597 -4.34 -3.33 9.53
C TRP A 597 -4.57 -4.44 8.50
N ALA A 598 -5.79 -4.57 7.95
CA ALA A 598 -6.11 -5.53 6.91
C ALA A 598 -5.36 -5.24 5.59
N ALA A 599 -5.17 -3.96 5.25
CA ALA A 599 -4.41 -3.54 4.08
C ALA A 599 -2.92 -3.91 4.19
N GLU A 600 -2.33 -3.81 5.38
CA GLU A 600 -0.94 -4.15 5.66
C GLU A 600 -0.62 -5.64 5.53
N HIS A 601 -1.62 -6.53 5.49
CA HIS A 601 -1.42 -7.98 5.29
C HIS A 601 -1.24 -8.39 3.81
N ASN A 602 -1.05 -7.43 2.88
CA ASN A 602 -0.85 -7.74 1.48
C ASN A 602 0.55 -8.31 1.20
N GLY A 603 0.64 -9.40 0.44
CA GLY A 603 1.92 -10.09 0.25
C GLY A 603 2.97 -9.32 -0.58
N TYR A 604 2.57 -8.26 -1.28
CA TYR A 604 3.50 -7.38 -1.99
C TYR A 604 4.30 -6.50 -1.02
N LEU A 605 3.67 -6.04 0.08
CA LEU A 605 4.38 -5.41 1.19
C LEU A 605 5.39 -6.38 1.81
N GLY A 606 4.99 -7.64 2.01
CA GLY A 606 5.88 -8.69 2.52
C GLY A 606 7.14 -8.83 1.67
N SER A 607 7.00 -8.82 0.34
CA SER A 607 8.13 -8.94 -0.58
C SER A 607 9.11 -7.76 -0.46
N VAL A 608 8.59 -6.54 -0.25
CA VAL A 608 9.42 -5.35 -0.03
C VAL A 608 10.15 -5.44 1.30
N LEU A 609 9.47 -5.88 2.37
CA LEU A 609 10.08 -6.04 3.70
C LEU A 609 11.16 -7.12 3.70
N ARG A 610 10.92 -8.25 3.01
CA ARG A 610 11.93 -9.31 2.84
C ARG A 610 13.18 -8.78 2.14
N LYS A 611 12.99 -8.07 1.01
CA LYS A 611 14.11 -7.42 0.31
C LYS A 611 14.82 -6.39 1.16
N ALA A 612 14.11 -5.67 2.02
CA ALA A 612 14.70 -4.72 2.96
C ALA A 612 15.61 -5.42 3.97
N LEU A 613 15.14 -6.51 4.56
CA LEU A 613 15.93 -7.31 5.50
C LEU A 613 17.15 -7.94 4.81
N ASP A 614 16.99 -8.51 3.61
CA ASP A 614 18.10 -9.10 2.85
C ASP A 614 19.14 -8.04 2.41
N SER A 615 18.69 -6.80 2.18
CA SER A 615 19.54 -5.68 1.78
C SER A 615 20.20 -4.98 2.96
N TYR A 616 19.64 -5.07 4.16
CA TYR A 616 20.27 -4.60 5.39
C TYR A 616 21.64 -5.24 5.60
N LEU A 617 21.79 -6.54 5.32
CA LEU A 617 23.07 -7.24 5.35
C LEU A 617 24.12 -6.68 4.36
N LYS A 618 23.70 -5.83 3.43
CA LYS A 618 24.51 -5.14 2.43
C LYS A 618 24.58 -3.63 2.65
N ASN A 619 24.15 -3.13 3.82
CA ASN A 619 24.09 -1.71 4.22
C ASN A 619 23.25 -0.82 3.29
N ASP A 620 22.10 -1.32 2.79
CA ASP A 620 21.14 -0.51 2.02
C ASP A 620 19.84 -0.27 2.80
N LEU A 621 19.36 0.96 2.76
CA LEU A 621 18.15 1.44 3.45
C LEU A 621 16.97 1.68 2.51
N LEU A 622 17.16 1.57 1.18
CA LEU A 622 16.17 1.98 0.18
C LEU A 622 14.83 1.26 0.34
N TYR A 623 14.83 -0.05 0.54
CA TYR A 623 13.58 -0.82 0.68
C TYR A 623 12.87 -0.55 2.00
N TYR A 624 13.59 -0.35 3.11
CA TYR A 624 12.98 0.10 4.36
C TYR A 624 12.41 1.51 4.22
N MET A 625 13.07 2.39 3.47
CA MET A 625 12.53 3.70 3.10
C MET A 625 11.24 3.61 2.29
N MET A 626 11.21 2.74 1.27
CA MET A 626 9.99 2.50 0.51
C MET A 626 8.85 2.01 1.40
N ALA A 627 9.12 1.08 2.32
CA ALA A 627 8.10 0.52 3.21
C ALA A 627 7.68 1.48 4.34
N ALA A 628 8.59 2.31 4.86
CA ALA A 628 8.31 3.28 5.90
C ALA A 628 7.35 4.39 5.42
N GLU A 629 7.50 4.83 4.17
CA GLU A 629 6.59 5.81 3.54
C GLU A 629 5.18 5.25 3.29
N LEU A 630 4.99 3.93 3.34
CA LEU A 630 3.67 3.29 3.31
C LEU A 630 2.91 3.44 4.62
N GLY A 631 3.56 3.90 5.69
CA GLY A 631 2.99 3.97 7.03
C GLY A 631 3.10 2.69 7.85
N TYR A 632 3.93 1.73 7.43
CA TYR A 632 4.13 0.47 8.15
C TYR A 632 5.10 0.66 9.32
N ALA A 633 4.61 0.55 10.56
CA ALA A 633 5.33 0.94 11.77
C ALA A 633 6.67 0.19 11.96
N PRO A 634 6.78 -1.15 11.77
CA PRO A 634 8.07 -1.84 11.86
C PRO A 634 9.11 -1.33 10.85
N ALA A 635 8.68 -0.95 9.64
CA ALA A 635 9.59 -0.37 8.65
C ALA A 635 10.03 1.05 9.01
N GLN A 636 9.13 1.86 9.60
CA GLN A 636 9.47 3.19 10.12
C GLN A 636 10.51 3.07 11.24
N PHE A 637 10.30 2.15 12.19
CA PHE A 637 11.28 1.85 13.22
C PHE A 637 12.64 1.46 12.63
N ASN A 638 12.66 0.46 11.75
CA ASN A 638 13.89 -0.06 11.18
C ASN A 638 14.65 1.01 10.40
N LEU A 639 13.95 1.86 9.66
CA LEU A 639 14.58 2.96 8.95
C LEU A 639 15.17 4.00 9.90
N ALA A 640 14.48 4.33 10.99
CA ALA A 640 15.01 5.23 12.01
C ALA A 640 16.29 4.65 12.63
N TYR A 641 16.27 3.37 12.97
CA TYR A 641 17.41 2.64 13.52
C TYR A 641 18.60 2.60 12.56
N LEU A 642 18.36 2.39 11.27
CA LEU A 642 19.41 2.43 10.24
C LEU A 642 19.99 3.84 10.05
N CYS A 643 19.14 4.87 10.09
CA CYS A 643 19.58 6.26 10.00
C CYS A 643 20.43 6.68 11.21
N GLU A 644 20.13 6.12 12.38
CA GLU A 644 20.92 6.32 13.58
C GLU A 644 22.28 5.63 13.52
N GLN A 645 22.31 4.33 13.21
CA GLN A 645 23.57 3.59 13.12
C GLN A 645 24.48 4.16 12.03
N ASN A 646 23.89 4.65 10.94
CA ASN A 646 24.55 5.19 9.76
C ASN A 646 25.77 4.33 9.34
N MET A 647 25.58 3.00 9.32
CA MET A 647 26.66 2.06 9.06
C MET A 647 27.32 2.36 7.70
N GLY A 648 28.62 2.69 7.72
CA GLY A 648 29.37 3.08 6.53
C GLY A 648 29.37 4.58 6.19
N GLY A 649 28.77 5.44 7.03
CA GLY A 649 28.84 6.90 6.88
C GLY A 649 28.21 7.42 5.58
N PHE A 650 27.25 6.68 5.04
CA PHE A 650 26.63 6.97 3.75
C PHE A 650 25.71 8.21 3.81
N LEU A 651 25.00 8.39 4.93
CA LEU A 651 24.15 9.55 5.13
C LEU A 651 24.98 10.72 5.63
N ASP A 652 24.71 11.89 5.06
CA ASP A 652 25.12 13.16 5.65
C ASP A 652 24.59 13.23 7.10
N PRO A 653 25.40 13.62 8.10
CA PRO A 653 24.99 13.61 9.51
C PRO A 653 23.71 14.39 9.79
N VAL A 654 23.50 15.52 9.12
CA VAL A 654 22.29 16.35 9.28
C VAL A 654 21.08 15.62 8.71
N TYR A 655 21.23 15.02 7.52
CA TYR A 655 20.18 14.18 6.96
C TYR A 655 19.87 12.96 7.83
N GLY A 656 20.88 12.27 8.35
CA GLY A 656 20.74 11.10 9.23
C GLY A 656 19.95 11.44 10.49
N LEU A 657 20.26 12.57 11.12
CA LEU A 657 19.55 13.08 12.29
C LEU A 657 18.08 13.41 11.98
N HIS A 658 17.81 14.11 10.88
CA HIS A 658 16.44 14.39 10.44
C HIS A 658 15.66 13.13 10.08
N CYS A 659 16.32 12.15 9.45
CA CYS A 659 15.73 10.86 9.14
C CYS A 659 15.33 10.13 10.42
N MET A 660 16.26 10.00 11.37
CA MET A 660 16.03 9.37 12.67
C MET A 660 14.85 10.04 13.40
N TRP A 661 14.88 11.37 13.55
CA TRP A 661 13.81 12.11 14.23
C TRP A 661 12.46 11.91 13.54
N ARG A 662 12.40 12.01 12.21
CA ARG A 662 11.17 11.84 11.43
C ARG A 662 10.55 10.46 11.68
N TYR A 663 11.33 9.41 11.54
CA TYR A 663 10.79 8.06 11.54
C TYR A 663 10.54 7.52 12.95
N TYR A 664 11.35 7.87 13.96
CA TYR A 664 10.97 7.56 15.34
C TYR A 664 9.70 8.30 15.77
N ASN A 665 9.53 9.58 15.37
CA ASN A 665 8.31 10.32 15.63
C ASN A 665 7.07 9.68 14.96
N LEU A 666 7.22 9.11 13.77
CA LEU A 666 6.14 8.36 13.11
C LEU A 666 5.85 7.03 13.82
N THR A 667 6.90 6.30 14.25
CA THR A 667 6.75 5.04 14.98
C THR A 667 5.98 5.22 16.29
N ILE A 668 6.26 6.27 17.08
CA ILE A 668 5.55 6.51 18.35
C ILE A 668 4.07 6.87 18.18
N GLN A 669 3.65 7.26 16.97
CA GLN A 669 2.24 7.53 16.63
C GLN A 669 1.49 6.27 16.19
N SER A 670 2.16 5.12 16.12
CA SER A 670 1.52 3.85 15.79
C SER A 670 0.67 3.32 16.95
N GLN A 671 -0.19 2.34 16.67
CA GLN A 671 -1.11 1.76 17.67
C GLN A 671 -0.38 1.02 18.80
N ASP A 672 0.78 0.42 18.49
CA ASP A 672 1.62 -0.31 19.43
C ASP A 672 3.09 0.06 19.18
N PRO A 673 3.53 1.22 19.69
CA PRO A 673 4.86 1.73 19.42
C PRO A 673 5.94 0.95 20.18
N ASP A 674 7.05 0.65 19.51
CA ASP A 674 8.19 0.00 20.15
C ASP A 674 8.79 0.87 21.27
N THR A 675 9.01 0.30 22.46
CA THR A 675 9.52 1.06 23.62
C THR A 675 10.88 1.69 23.38
N TYR A 676 11.73 1.08 22.54
CA TYR A 676 13.01 1.66 22.15
C TYR A 676 12.79 2.97 21.39
N ALA A 677 11.85 3.03 20.44
CA ALA A 677 11.55 4.27 19.71
C ALA A 677 11.06 5.39 20.64
N ILE A 678 10.28 5.06 21.67
CA ILE A 678 9.82 6.04 22.67
C ILE A 678 11.00 6.61 23.45
N ILE A 679 11.89 5.75 23.95
CA ILE A 679 13.10 6.16 24.68
C ILE A 679 13.96 7.05 23.78
N ARG A 680 14.19 6.62 22.54
CA ARG A 680 15.00 7.39 21.58
C ARG A 680 14.40 8.74 21.25
N MET A 681 13.08 8.85 21.11
CA MET A 681 12.46 10.17 20.99
C MET A 681 12.65 11.02 22.24
N GLY A 682 12.61 10.41 23.43
CA GLY A 682 12.94 11.08 24.68
C GLY A 682 14.38 11.62 24.70
N ASP A 683 15.35 10.80 24.32
CA ASP A 683 16.77 11.18 24.28
C ASP A 683 17.00 12.33 23.29
N LEU A 684 16.35 12.26 22.12
CA LEU A 684 16.38 13.32 21.12
C LEU A 684 15.80 14.64 21.67
N LEU A 685 14.66 14.57 22.36
CA LEU A 685 14.06 15.77 22.98
C LEU A 685 14.91 16.33 24.13
N TYR A 686 15.61 15.46 24.85
CA TYR A 686 16.51 15.80 25.94
C TYR A 686 17.77 16.52 25.45
N ASP A 687 18.44 15.97 24.44
CA ASP A 687 19.68 16.54 23.89
C ASP A 687 19.41 17.89 23.22
N GLY A 688 18.27 18.00 22.52
CA GLY A 688 17.98 19.09 21.59
C GLY A 688 18.82 18.99 20.32
N HIS A 689 18.33 19.52 19.20
CA HIS A 689 19.11 19.50 17.95
C HIS A 689 18.69 20.60 16.97
N ASP A 690 19.66 20.99 16.13
CA ASP A 690 19.63 22.20 15.30
C ASP A 690 19.26 23.45 16.14
N ASP A 691 18.22 24.18 15.71
CA ASP A 691 17.62 25.35 16.36
C ASP A 691 16.57 24.97 17.42
N ARG A 692 16.28 23.67 17.63
CA ARG A 692 15.30 23.24 18.64
C ARG A 692 15.98 23.14 19.99
N GLN A 693 15.51 23.96 20.92
CA GLN A 693 15.91 23.91 22.31
C GLN A 693 15.50 22.57 22.95
N ARG A 694 16.23 22.19 24.00
CA ARG A 694 15.90 21.03 24.83
C ARG A 694 14.46 21.13 25.33
N ASP A 695 13.70 20.06 25.17
CA ASP A 695 12.33 19.95 25.67
C ASP A 695 12.27 18.86 26.74
N LEU A 696 12.73 19.21 27.94
CA LEU A 696 12.78 18.31 29.09
C LEU A 696 11.38 17.83 29.51
N PHE A 697 10.33 18.62 29.24
CA PHE A 697 8.96 18.23 29.53
C PHE A 697 8.50 17.09 28.63
N SER A 698 8.62 17.25 27.32
CA SER A 698 8.26 16.19 26.38
C SER A 698 9.18 14.97 26.51
N ALA A 699 10.46 15.16 26.80
CA ALA A 699 11.38 14.06 27.11
C ALA A 699 10.91 13.24 28.32
N ALA A 700 10.55 13.91 29.43
CA ALA A 700 10.00 13.25 30.60
C ALA A 700 8.67 12.54 30.31
N GLN A 701 7.82 13.08 29.43
CA GLN A 701 6.60 12.39 28.98
C GLN A 701 6.93 11.10 28.21
N MET A 702 7.94 11.10 27.34
CA MET A 702 8.38 9.89 26.63
C MET A 702 8.92 8.84 27.60
N TYR A 703 9.80 9.22 28.52
CA TYR A 703 10.35 8.29 29.52
C TYR A 703 9.27 7.72 30.44
N LYS A 704 8.27 8.53 30.82
CA LYS A 704 7.07 8.07 31.54
C LYS A 704 6.31 7.01 30.75
N LEU A 705 6.06 7.22 29.47
CA LEU A 705 5.37 6.24 28.62
C LEU A 705 6.13 4.92 28.57
N ALA A 706 7.45 4.97 28.39
CA ALA A 706 8.30 3.78 28.42
C ALA A 706 8.25 3.07 29.80
N ALA A 707 8.27 3.82 30.90
CA ALA A 707 8.16 3.28 32.26
C ALA A 707 6.82 2.57 32.51
N LEU A 708 5.70 3.13 32.01
CA LEU A 708 4.37 2.51 32.08
C LEU A 708 4.27 1.24 31.25
N MET A 709 5.05 1.14 30.16
CA MET A 709 5.22 -0.07 29.34
C MET A 709 6.20 -1.06 29.96
N LYS A 710 6.54 -0.90 31.25
CA LYS A 710 7.47 -1.75 32.01
C LYS A 710 8.91 -1.78 31.48
N ASN A 711 9.31 -0.79 30.69
CA ASN A 711 10.70 -0.67 30.26
C ASN A 711 11.54 0.01 31.38
N PRO A 712 12.58 -0.66 31.92
CA PRO A 712 13.37 -0.13 33.03
C PRO A 712 14.16 1.14 32.67
N GLN A 713 14.53 1.32 31.39
CA GLN A 713 15.25 2.50 30.94
C GLN A 713 14.41 3.78 31.09
N GLY A 714 13.08 3.71 30.97
CA GLY A 714 12.20 4.86 31.19
C GLY A 714 12.27 5.38 32.63
N TRP A 715 12.26 4.46 33.59
CA TRP A 715 12.46 4.78 35.01
C TRP A 715 13.85 5.35 35.29
N TYR A 716 14.89 4.75 34.70
CA TYR A 716 16.27 5.22 34.82
C TYR A 716 16.43 6.65 34.29
N ASN A 717 15.93 6.93 33.09
CA ASN A 717 16.04 8.25 32.47
C ASN A 717 15.24 9.34 33.22
N LEU A 718 14.09 8.99 33.83
CA LEU A 718 13.39 9.90 34.74
C LEU A 718 14.21 10.21 36.01
N GLY A 719 14.91 9.20 36.53
CA GLY A 719 15.87 9.37 37.64
C GLY A 719 16.99 10.34 37.26
N LEU A 720 17.60 10.14 36.09
CA LEU A 720 18.66 11.02 35.57
C LEU A 720 18.20 12.48 35.46
N LEU A 721 17.00 12.72 34.92
CA LEU A 721 16.44 14.08 34.89
C LEU A 721 16.31 14.71 36.29
N ALA A 722 15.83 13.93 37.26
CA ALA A 722 15.69 14.40 38.64
C ALA A 722 17.05 14.65 39.33
N GLU A 723 18.09 13.87 39.00
CA GLU A 723 19.47 14.10 39.47
C GLU A 723 20.06 15.39 38.91
N GLU A 724 19.77 15.71 37.65
CA GLU A 724 20.18 16.95 37.00
C GLU A 724 19.42 18.19 37.51
N GLY A 725 18.50 18.01 38.46
CA GLY A 725 17.73 19.08 39.09
C GLY A 725 16.44 19.45 38.34
N TYR A 726 16.05 18.67 37.33
CA TYR A 726 14.76 18.87 36.66
C TYR A 726 13.62 18.39 37.57
N ARG A 727 12.73 19.31 37.95
CA ARG A 727 11.57 18.98 38.78
C ARG A 727 10.50 18.29 37.93
N LEU A 728 10.31 16.99 38.15
CA LEU A 728 9.30 16.21 37.46
C LEU A 728 7.88 16.80 37.69
N PRO A 729 7.09 17.01 36.63
CA PRO A 729 5.72 17.49 36.74
C PRO A 729 4.84 16.56 37.61
N LEU A 730 3.94 17.15 38.40
CA LEU A 730 3.01 16.40 39.24
C LEU A 730 2.15 15.41 38.44
N SER A 731 1.77 15.76 37.20
CA SER A 731 1.03 14.86 36.31
C SER A 731 1.79 13.56 36.03
N ILE A 732 3.10 13.64 35.80
CA ILE A 732 3.95 12.46 35.57
C ILE A 732 4.02 11.60 36.83
N LEU A 733 4.19 12.23 38.00
CA LEU A 733 4.27 11.50 39.27
C LEU A 733 2.94 10.82 39.62
N ILE A 734 1.80 11.45 39.32
CA ILE A 734 0.47 10.84 39.52
C ILE A 734 0.34 9.58 38.65
N ASP A 735 0.65 9.66 37.36
CA ASP A 735 0.57 8.53 36.44
C ASP A 735 1.45 7.35 36.89
N LEU A 736 2.59 7.63 37.51
CA LEU A 736 3.54 6.65 38.04
C LEU A 736 3.23 6.18 39.47
N GLY A 737 2.19 6.72 40.11
CA GLY A 737 1.82 6.38 41.50
C GLY A 737 2.78 6.93 42.56
N LEU A 738 3.51 8.01 42.24
CA LEU A 738 4.52 8.67 43.10
C LEU A 738 4.11 10.09 43.54
N SER A 739 2.81 10.42 43.52
CA SER A 739 2.30 11.76 43.82
C SER A 739 2.66 12.25 45.23
N GLU A 740 2.75 11.35 46.21
CA GLU A 740 3.16 11.64 47.59
C GLU A 740 4.61 12.14 47.68
N LEU A 741 5.45 11.82 46.69
CA LEU A 741 6.86 12.20 46.64
C LEU A 741 7.11 13.57 46.01
N TYR A 742 6.07 14.29 45.56
CA TYR A 742 6.22 15.59 44.89
C TYR A 742 6.88 16.69 45.74
N LEU A 743 6.73 16.58 47.07
CA LEU A 743 7.36 17.46 48.07
C LEU A 743 8.40 16.72 48.93
N ALA A 744 8.68 15.45 48.64
CA ALA A 744 9.66 14.67 49.39
C ALA A 744 11.09 15.12 49.08
N ASP A 745 12.04 14.71 49.92
CA ASP A 745 13.47 14.95 49.65
C ASP A 745 13.87 14.28 48.33
N ASN A 746 14.82 14.88 47.63
CA ASN A 746 15.23 14.42 46.30
C ASN A 746 15.77 12.98 46.35
N SER A 747 16.42 12.61 47.47
CA SER A 747 16.90 11.24 47.74
C SER A 747 15.77 10.20 47.76
N LEU A 748 14.61 10.55 48.34
CA LEU A 748 13.43 9.67 48.40
C LEU A 748 12.81 9.50 47.01
N LEU A 749 12.69 10.59 46.25
CA LEU A 749 12.21 10.55 44.87
C LEU A 749 13.13 9.68 43.99
N LEU A 750 14.44 9.91 44.04
CA LEU A 750 15.43 9.16 43.27
C LEU A 750 15.44 7.66 43.64
N SER A 751 15.29 7.34 44.93
CA SER A 751 15.18 5.94 45.37
C SER A 751 13.93 5.24 44.82
N ALA A 752 12.84 5.99 44.60
CA ALA A 752 11.63 5.47 44.00
C ALA A 752 11.75 5.34 42.46
N LEU A 753 12.51 6.23 41.81
CA LEU A 753 12.74 6.19 40.36
C LEU A 753 13.71 5.07 39.97
N TYR A 754 14.77 4.81 40.74
CA TYR A 754 15.70 3.70 40.48
C TYR A 754 15.18 2.31 40.92
N LYS A 755 13.86 2.19 41.14
CA LYS A 755 13.16 0.89 41.24
C LYS A 755 13.24 0.07 39.95
N CYS A 756 13.78 0.61 38.85
CA CYS A 756 14.14 -0.19 37.67
C CYS A 756 15.04 -1.39 37.98
N ARG A 757 15.80 -1.35 39.11
CA ARG A 757 16.53 -2.51 39.63
C ARG A 757 15.65 -3.73 39.84
N ASP A 758 14.41 -3.51 40.28
CA ASP A 758 13.46 -4.57 40.62
C ASP A 758 12.64 -5.02 39.39
N SER A 759 13.05 -4.63 38.18
CA SER A 759 12.42 -5.08 36.95
C SER A 759 12.79 -6.53 36.62
N GLU A 760 12.00 -7.17 35.75
CA GLU A 760 12.26 -8.54 35.29
C GLU A 760 13.46 -8.63 34.32
N ASP A 761 13.97 -7.48 33.87
CA ASP A 761 15.13 -7.39 32.97
C ASP A 761 16.44 -7.42 33.75
N ALA A 762 17.16 -8.54 33.64
CA ALA A 762 18.44 -8.76 34.31
C ALA A 762 19.51 -7.74 33.94
N ASP A 763 19.46 -7.19 32.71
CA ASP A 763 20.46 -6.22 32.23
C ASP A 763 20.30 -4.87 32.96
N SER A 764 19.10 -4.57 33.45
CA SER A 764 18.81 -3.35 34.22
C SER A 764 19.28 -3.38 35.68
N TYR A 765 19.47 -4.58 36.25
CA TYR A 765 19.74 -4.75 37.68
C TYR A 765 21.00 -4.01 38.10
N LEU A 766 22.10 -4.18 37.37
CA LEU A 766 23.39 -3.61 37.73
C LEU A 766 23.42 -2.07 37.57
N PRO A 767 23.04 -1.48 36.41
CA PRO A 767 22.99 -0.02 36.25
C PRO A 767 22.10 0.67 37.28
N CYS A 768 20.89 0.15 37.51
CA CYS A 768 19.95 0.73 38.47
C CYS A 768 20.42 0.56 39.92
N SER A 769 21.08 -0.56 40.26
CA SER A 769 21.69 -0.75 41.58
C SER A 769 22.83 0.24 41.84
N LEU A 770 23.67 0.49 40.84
CA LEU A 770 24.77 1.45 40.95
C LEU A 770 24.27 2.89 41.09
N ALA A 771 23.25 3.27 40.32
CA ALA A 771 22.61 4.57 40.46
C ALA A 771 21.96 4.74 41.83
N LEU A 772 21.23 3.73 42.31
CA LEU A 772 20.66 3.74 43.66
C LEU A 772 21.75 3.83 44.76
N PHE A 773 22.87 3.12 44.59
CA PHE A 773 24.02 3.24 45.49
C PHE A 773 24.62 4.64 45.50
N HIS A 774 24.71 5.28 44.32
CA HIS A 774 25.16 6.66 44.19
C HIS A 774 24.27 7.62 44.99
N VAL A 775 22.95 7.47 44.88
CA VAL A 775 21.97 8.27 45.65
C VAL A 775 22.17 8.11 47.16
N TYR A 776 22.36 6.87 47.64
CA TYR A 776 22.62 6.63 49.06
C TYR A 776 23.94 7.23 49.54
N LEU A 777 24.99 7.18 48.71
CA LEU A 777 26.28 7.77 49.03
C LEU A 777 26.21 9.30 49.11
N GLN A 778 25.47 9.95 48.19
CA GLN A 778 25.21 11.39 48.25
C GLN A 778 24.41 11.78 49.51
N SER A 779 23.37 11.02 49.86
CA SER A 779 22.58 11.24 51.08
C SER A 779 23.47 11.11 52.32
N PHE A 780 24.28 10.05 52.40
CA PHE A 780 25.21 9.84 53.50
C PHE A 780 26.21 10.99 53.63
N GLN A 781 26.77 11.47 52.51
CA GLN A 781 27.70 12.60 52.52
C GLN A 781 27.00 13.89 53.00
N LYS A 782 25.77 14.15 52.56
CA LYS A 782 24.97 15.30 53.01
C LYS A 782 24.74 15.24 54.52
N ASP A 783 24.28 14.10 55.03
CA ASP A 783 24.00 13.89 56.45
C ASP A 783 25.27 13.94 57.32
N TYR A 784 26.36 13.33 56.86
CA TYR A 784 27.66 13.37 57.53
C TYR A 784 28.25 14.79 57.57
N SER A 785 28.15 15.54 56.46
CA SER A 785 28.60 16.93 56.41
C SER A 785 27.76 17.87 57.27
N ALA A 786 26.47 17.57 57.44
CA ALA A 786 25.57 18.28 58.35
C ALA A 786 25.84 17.93 59.82
N ALA A 787 26.26 16.70 60.12
CA ALA A 787 26.62 16.26 61.46
C ALA A 787 27.99 16.79 61.94
N ILE A 788 28.89 17.15 61.02
CA ILE A 788 30.22 17.73 61.31
C ILE A 788 30.15 19.25 61.52
N LYS A 789 29.17 19.93 60.90
CA LYS A 789 28.92 21.37 61.08
C LYS A 789 28.12 21.63 62.35
#